data_AF-A0A7C5RDA3-F1
#
_entry.id   AF-A0A7C5RDA3-F1
#
_cell.length_a   1.000
_cell.length_b   1.000
_cell.length_c   1.000
_cell.angle_alpha   90.00
_cell.angle_beta   90.00
_cell.angle_gamma   90.00
#
_symmetry.space_group_name_H-M   'P 1'
#
loop_
_entity.id
_entity.type
_entity.pdbx_description
1 polymer ?
#
loop_
_entity_poly.entity_id
_entity_poly.type
_entity_poly.pdbx_seq_one_letter_code
_entity_poly.pdbx_strand_id
1 'polypeptide(L)'
;MTNRERVGKGLDLLREGLAPFVGREVKSALEKGALNPEKLRTFLEDGLLKDKPILEWDSAALLKLMWETWNEVFRDTLGQTERSLVSEIRDWRNKWAHQEPFSSDDAYRALDSMERLLSAVSAPQEDEVRRLKLELMRQVFDEQVRQEKRKAGGSLVEAASGTLRPWREIITPHPDVASGRYQQAEFAADLWQVHLGEGSDEYRDPVEFFRRTYLTEGLKGLLVNALRRLSGQGGDPVVQLQTNFGGGKTHSMLALYHLFSGRKPSELPGVEALLAEAEVTELPQVRRVVLVGNKISPGNPVTKPDGTVVRTLWGELAYQLGGKEAYAVIAEDDKNATSPGDRLRELFVRYGPCLILIDEWVAYARQLHDTGDLPGGSFETQFSFAQALTESAKLAPNCLLVVSLPASDARSEDVEVGGLRGREALERLRNVVGRLESSWRPASPEESFEIVRRRLFQPIADPEAYKHRDTTARAFADLYRAHAAEFPPECATSDYEERIKRAFPIHPEIFDRLYQDWSSLVKFQRTRGVLRLMAAVVHVLWEKGDKNPLILPSTIPLDDPRVQSELTRHLPDNWAPIISRDVDGENALPLRIDAEVPNLGKFQAARRVARTIFLGSAPKVGAAHRGLEDRRIKLGCAMPGESPAVFGDALRRLAAQATYLYQDGTHFWYDTQPTVTKLAEDRAGALRREPDKVFEELERRLREAFRERGPFAKVHLFPRTGADVPDDLEARLVVLSPEYLHTREGESKALLAARELLEKRGNAPRLYRNTLVFLAADGPRWQDLEEAIRFYLAWRSILEEKEVLNLTPFQVRQAETQLKAAEGTVNARIPEAYAWLLVPEQKTPSDPITWQALRLTGNDALAVRAGKKLKNEDRLATALAPTILRKYLDDVPLWRGNHVAIRQLVEDFATYPYLPRLEGPHVLAQAIQKGLSLLTWQAETFAYADGYDEATGQYRGLRGGQALFLTPDDPGLLVRPEVARDQLEREKVVIPPPPP
;
A
#
# COMPACT_ATOMS: atom_id res chain seq x y z
N MET A 1 -8.16 48.30 -1.57
CA MET A 1 -7.99 49.29 -2.65
C MET A 1 -9.14 49.11 -3.62
N THR A 2 -9.97 50.12 -3.79
CA THR A 2 -11.10 50.08 -4.73
C THR A 2 -10.60 50.21 -6.18
N ASN A 3 -11.37 49.77 -7.17
CA ASN A 3 -10.99 49.89 -8.60
C ASN A 3 -10.70 51.34 -9.00
N ARG A 4 -11.47 52.29 -8.47
CA ARG A 4 -11.25 53.72 -8.68
C ARG A 4 -9.95 54.23 -8.05
N GLU A 5 -9.59 53.76 -6.85
CA GLU A 5 -8.29 54.06 -6.23
C GLU A 5 -7.13 53.49 -7.05
N ARG A 6 -7.30 52.31 -7.65
CA ARG A 6 -6.27 51.72 -8.54
C ARG A 6 -6.01 52.57 -9.75
N VAL A 7 -7.09 52.98 -10.43
CA VAL A 7 -7.00 53.85 -11.62
C VAL A 7 -6.43 55.22 -11.24
N GLY A 8 -6.79 55.76 -10.07
CA GLY A 8 -6.19 56.99 -9.55
C GLY A 8 -4.68 56.88 -9.36
N LYS A 9 -4.21 55.83 -8.69
CA LYS A 9 -2.76 55.57 -8.54
C LYS A 9 -2.08 55.35 -9.89
N GLY A 10 -2.75 54.68 -10.84
CA GLY A 10 -2.26 54.53 -12.21
C GLY A 10 -2.08 55.86 -12.92
N LEU A 11 -3.03 56.80 -12.76
CA LEU A 11 -2.96 58.16 -13.32
C LEU A 11 -1.84 59.00 -12.67
N ASP A 12 -1.56 58.81 -11.38
CA ASP A 12 -0.46 59.47 -10.68
C ASP A 12 0.90 58.96 -11.19
N LEU A 13 1.05 57.65 -11.34
CA LEU A 13 2.24 57.02 -11.93
C LEU A 13 2.43 57.42 -13.40
N LEU A 14 1.32 57.52 -14.14
CA LEU A 14 1.32 58.02 -15.51
C LEU A 14 1.83 59.46 -15.58
N ARG A 15 1.36 60.34 -14.68
CA ARG A 15 1.85 61.72 -14.58
C ARG A 15 3.35 61.75 -14.35
N GLU A 16 3.84 60.97 -13.38
CA GLU A 16 5.27 60.92 -13.02
C GLU A 16 6.16 60.42 -14.17
N GLY A 17 5.68 59.46 -14.96
CA GLY A 17 6.41 58.96 -16.13
C GLY A 17 6.32 59.86 -17.37
N LEU A 18 5.17 60.50 -17.61
CA LEU A 18 4.96 61.33 -18.81
C LEU A 18 5.53 62.74 -18.69
N ALA A 19 5.49 63.38 -17.52
CA ALA A 19 5.85 64.79 -17.37
C ALA A 19 7.30 65.11 -17.83
N PRO A 20 8.33 64.29 -17.50
CA PRO A 20 9.70 64.52 -17.96
C PRO A 20 9.88 64.35 -19.47
N PHE A 21 9.15 63.42 -20.08
CA PHE A 21 9.17 63.17 -21.52
C PHE A 21 8.51 64.31 -22.28
N VAL A 22 7.28 64.67 -21.90
CA VAL A 22 6.51 65.78 -22.51
C VAL A 22 7.28 67.10 -22.40
N GLY A 23 7.88 67.39 -21.24
CA GLY A 23 8.68 68.61 -21.06
C GLY A 23 9.90 68.67 -21.97
N ARG A 24 10.57 67.53 -22.23
CA ARG A 24 11.73 67.44 -23.11
C ARG A 24 11.36 67.66 -24.58
N GLU A 25 10.33 66.97 -25.05
CA GLU A 25 9.88 67.04 -26.45
C GLU A 25 9.34 68.44 -26.79
N VAL A 26 8.57 69.05 -25.88
CA VAL A 26 8.05 70.42 -26.07
C VAL A 26 9.19 71.45 -26.09
N LYS A 27 10.20 71.32 -25.22
CA LYS A 27 11.38 72.18 -25.24
C LYS A 27 12.17 72.05 -26.54
N SER A 28 12.39 70.81 -26.99
CA SER A 28 13.03 70.51 -28.28
C SER A 28 12.26 71.09 -29.48
N ALA A 29 10.92 71.00 -29.47
CA ALA A 29 10.08 71.55 -30.53
C ALA A 29 10.07 73.09 -30.56
N LEU A 30 10.16 73.74 -29.40
CA LEU A 30 10.30 75.20 -29.30
C LEU A 30 11.66 75.68 -29.79
N GLU A 31 12.75 74.96 -29.45
CA GLU A 31 14.11 75.27 -29.92
C GLU A 31 14.25 75.09 -31.44
N LYS A 32 13.51 74.15 -32.04
CA LYS A 32 13.47 73.89 -33.48
C LYS A 32 12.48 74.79 -34.25
N GLY A 33 11.70 75.63 -33.58
CA GLY A 33 10.68 76.49 -34.18
C GLY A 33 9.46 75.72 -34.74
N ALA A 34 9.29 74.45 -34.39
CA ALA A 34 8.19 73.60 -34.86
C ALA A 34 6.87 73.87 -34.11
N LEU A 35 6.94 74.48 -32.91
CA LEU A 35 5.79 74.83 -32.08
C LEU A 35 5.68 76.35 -31.91
N ASN A 36 4.53 76.95 -32.22
CA ASN A 36 4.28 78.38 -32.00
C ASN A 36 4.19 78.67 -30.48
N PRO A 37 5.01 79.58 -29.90
CA PRO A 37 4.95 79.95 -28.49
C PRO A 37 3.58 80.44 -28.01
N GLU A 38 2.76 80.98 -28.91
CA GLU A 38 1.39 81.43 -28.58
C GLU A 38 0.44 80.28 -28.27
N LYS A 39 0.60 79.09 -28.89
CA LYS A 39 -0.22 77.91 -28.57
C LYS A 39 0.03 77.41 -27.16
N LEU A 40 1.29 77.45 -26.70
CA LEU A 40 1.64 77.08 -25.33
C LEU A 40 1.04 78.07 -24.31
N ARG A 41 0.95 79.36 -24.68
CA ARG A 41 0.28 80.40 -23.86
C ARG A 41 -1.21 80.12 -23.67
N THR A 42 -1.90 79.58 -24.66
CA THR A 42 -3.32 79.20 -24.54
C THR A 42 -3.57 78.12 -23.49
N PHE A 43 -2.60 77.22 -23.25
CA PHE A 43 -2.67 76.25 -22.14
C PHE A 43 -2.32 76.86 -20.77
N LEU A 44 -1.49 77.92 -20.75
CA LEU A 44 -1.08 78.66 -19.55
C LEU A 44 -2.09 79.75 -19.13
N GLU A 45 -3.10 80.03 -19.94
CA GLU A 45 -4.23 80.92 -19.62
C GLU A 45 -5.25 80.25 -18.68
N ASP A 46 -5.17 78.93 -18.49
CA ASP A 46 -5.96 78.19 -17.51
C ASP A 46 -5.45 78.52 -16.09
N GLY A 47 -6.29 79.12 -15.25
CA GLY A 47 -5.89 79.74 -13.97
C GLY A 47 -5.24 78.82 -12.94
N LEU A 48 -5.27 77.50 -13.16
CA LEU A 48 -4.68 76.46 -12.31
C LEU A 48 -3.25 76.04 -12.73
N LEU A 49 -2.83 76.37 -13.96
CA LEU A 49 -1.54 76.00 -14.57
C LEU A 49 -0.60 77.20 -14.72
N LYS A 50 -1.12 78.42 -14.51
CA LYS A 50 -0.36 79.67 -14.55
C LYS A 50 0.78 79.62 -13.52
N ASP A 51 2.01 79.88 -13.99
CA ASP A 51 3.27 79.87 -13.24
C ASP A 51 3.85 78.49 -12.83
N LYS A 52 3.30 77.35 -13.29
CA LYS A 52 3.87 76.00 -13.00
C LYS A 52 4.68 75.41 -14.17
N PRO A 53 5.87 74.82 -13.93
CA PRO A 53 6.61 74.10 -14.97
C PRO A 53 5.83 72.85 -15.43
N ILE A 54 6.02 72.42 -16.69
CA ILE A 54 5.34 71.25 -17.29
C ILE A 54 5.52 69.97 -16.44
N LEU A 55 6.62 69.88 -15.69
CA LEU A 55 6.91 68.80 -14.74
C LEU A 55 5.88 68.69 -13.59
N GLU A 56 5.20 69.79 -13.25
CA GLU A 56 4.20 69.86 -12.17
C GLU A 56 2.75 69.79 -12.68
N TRP A 57 2.56 69.55 -13.98
CA TRP A 57 1.23 69.46 -14.57
C TRP A 57 0.53 68.16 -14.20
N ASP A 58 -0.80 68.21 -14.10
CA ASP A 58 -1.60 67.02 -13.83
C ASP A 58 -1.72 66.13 -15.08
N SER A 59 -2.20 64.90 -14.89
CA SER A 59 -2.30 63.93 -15.98
C SER A 59 -3.21 64.40 -17.13
N ALA A 60 -4.24 65.22 -16.91
CA ALA A 60 -5.01 65.75 -18.05
C ALA A 60 -4.33 66.88 -18.78
N ALA A 61 -3.68 67.81 -18.09
CA ALA A 61 -2.97 68.88 -18.77
C ALA A 61 -1.90 68.29 -19.69
N LEU A 62 -1.18 67.26 -19.22
CA LEU A 62 -0.22 66.50 -20.02
C LEU A 62 -0.88 65.78 -21.21
N LEU A 63 -1.95 65.01 -20.99
CA LEU A 63 -2.62 64.27 -22.07
C LEU A 63 -3.29 65.20 -23.09
N LYS A 64 -3.85 66.34 -22.64
CA LYS A 64 -4.45 67.36 -23.50
C LYS A 64 -3.40 68.05 -24.37
N LEU A 65 -2.26 68.42 -23.77
CA LEU A 65 -1.13 69.00 -24.50
C LEU A 65 -0.62 68.02 -25.56
N MET A 66 -0.39 66.75 -25.19
CA MET A 66 0.04 65.70 -26.12
C MET A 66 -0.95 65.52 -27.27
N TRP A 67 -2.25 65.52 -26.98
CA TRP A 67 -3.29 65.35 -28.00
C TRP A 67 -3.35 66.51 -29.01
N GLU A 68 -3.35 67.75 -28.52
CA GLU A 68 -3.53 68.94 -29.35
C GLU A 68 -2.26 69.33 -30.12
N THR A 69 -1.07 68.98 -29.60
CA THR A 69 0.22 69.23 -30.26
C THR A 69 0.82 67.98 -30.91
N TRP A 70 0.04 66.90 -31.07
CA TRP A 70 0.52 65.60 -31.55
C TRP A 70 1.32 65.69 -32.85
N ASN A 71 0.77 66.36 -33.87
CA ASN A 71 1.39 66.46 -35.19
C ASN A 71 2.64 67.37 -35.20
N GLU A 72 2.77 68.26 -34.22
CA GLU A 72 3.82 69.29 -34.15
C GLU A 72 4.99 68.85 -33.27
N VAL A 73 4.73 68.02 -32.25
CA VAL A 73 5.71 67.68 -31.20
C VAL A 73 5.95 66.17 -31.07
N PHE A 74 4.92 65.33 -31.17
CA PHE A 74 5.01 63.92 -30.76
C PHE A 74 5.01 62.92 -31.91
N ARG A 75 4.61 63.31 -33.13
CA ARG A 75 4.49 62.43 -34.30
C ARG A 75 5.81 61.79 -34.74
N ASP A 76 6.93 62.46 -34.50
CA ASP A 76 8.25 61.97 -34.91
C ASP A 76 8.79 60.91 -33.92
N THR A 77 8.29 60.91 -32.68
CA THR A 77 8.78 60.06 -31.58
C THR A 77 7.79 58.95 -31.21
N LEU A 78 6.48 59.18 -31.37
CA LEU A 78 5.39 58.26 -31.03
C LEU A 78 4.45 58.05 -32.24
N GLY A 79 3.96 56.82 -32.43
CA GLY A 79 3.15 56.40 -33.57
C GLY A 79 1.65 56.60 -33.40
N GLN A 80 0.88 56.13 -34.39
CA GLN A 80 -0.60 56.23 -34.39
C GLN A 80 -1.25 55.42 -33.25
N THR A 81 -0.60 54.33 -32.82
CA THR A 81 -1.05 53.47 -31.72
C THR A 81 -1.03 54.24 -30.40
N GLU A 82 0.07 54.93 -30.11
CA GLU A 82 0.25 55.71 -28.89
C GLU A 82 -0.70 56.91 -28.85
N ARG A 83 -0.98 57.53 -29.99
CA ARG A 83 -2.02 58.56 -30.12
C ARG A 83 -3.39 58.05 -29.67
N SER A 84 -3.72 56.83 -30.07
CA SER A 84 -4.99 56.19 -29.71
C SER A 84 -5.05 55.88 -28.21
N LEU A 85 -3.93 55.45 -27.62
CA LEU A 85 -3.80 55.25 -26.17
C LEU A 85 -3.96 56.56 -25.39
N VAL A 86 -3.39 57.67 -25.86
CA VAL A 86 -3.57 59.00 -25.24
C VAL A 86 -5.04 59.42 -25.23
N SER A 87 -5.77 59.17 -26.32
CA SER A 87 -7.22 59.41 -26.37
C SER A 87 -7.97 58.56 -25.36
N GLU A 88 -7.68 57.26 -25.32
CA GLU A 88 -8.36 56.31 -24.45
C GLU A 88 -8.10 56.62 -22.96
N ILE A 89 -6.86 56.93 -22.58
CA ILE A 89 -6.50 57.28 -21.21
C ILE A 89 -7.16 58.61 -20.79
N ARG A 90 -7.32 59.55 -21.71
CA ARG A 90 -8.04 60.80 -21.46
C ARG A 90 -9.52 60.53 -21.13
N ASP A 91 -10.15 59.59 -21.81
CA ASP A 91 -11.51 59.15 -21.49
C ASP A 91 -11.58 58.48 -20.11
N TRP A 92 -10.63 57.59 -19.78
CA TRP A 92 -10.56 56.97 -18.46
C TRP A 92 -10.32 57.98 -17.34
N ARG A 93 -9.44 58.98 -17.55
CA ARG A 93 -9.20 60.07 -16.61
C ARG A 93 -10.46 60.91 -16.40
N ASN A 94 -11.19 61.23 -17.47
CA ASN A 94 -12.45 61.99 -17.37
C ASN A 94 -13.49 61.23 -16.54
N LYS A 95 -13.68 59.92 -16.79
CA LYS A 95 -14.56 59.07 -15.99
C LYS A 95 -14.15 59.04 -14.51
N TRP A 96 -12.84 58.95 -14.24
CA TRP A 96 -12.29 59.00 -12.88
C TRP A 96 -12.56 60.35 -12.18
N ALA A 97 -12.43 61.46 -12.90
CA ALA A 97 -12.70 62.81 -12.40
C ALA A 97 -14.20 63.05 -12.14
N HIS A 98 -15.09 62.51 -12.99
CA HIS A 98 -16.55 62.57 -12.84
C HIS A 98 -17.10 61.60 -11.78
N GLN A 99 -16.22 60.90 -11.05
CA GLN A 99 -16.58 59.98 -9.98
C GLN A 99 -17.37 58.75 -10.44
N GLU A 100 -17.23 58.36 -11.70
CA GLU A 100 -17.93 57.19 -12.25
C GLU A 100 -17.40 55.88 -11.63
N PRO A 101 -18.26 54.85 -11.48
CA PRO A 101 -17.85 53.53 -11.00
C PRO A 101 -17.02 52.81 -12.07
N PHE A 102 -15.91 52.19 -11.65
CA PHE A 102 -15.07 51.36 -12.52
C PHE A 102 -15.34 49.88 -12.26
N SER A 103 -15.74 49.15 -13.30
CA SER A 103 -15.71 47.68 -13.25
C SER A 103 -14.26 47.17 -13.19
N SER A 104 -14.08 45.90 -12.86
CA SER A 104 -12.75 45.31 -12.83
C SER A 104 -12.11 45.24 -14.22
N ASP A 105 -12.93 45.06 -15.27
CA ASP A 105 -12.47 45.07 -16.66
C ASP A 105 -12.11 46.49 -17.11
N ASP A 106 -12.88 47.50 -16.72
CA ASP A 106 -12.57 48.91 -17.01
C ASP A 106 -11.26 49.33 -16.32
N ALA A 107 -11.09 48.95 -15.05
CA ALA A 107 -9.86 49.25 -14.30
C ALA A 107 -8.64 48.52 -14.88
N TYR A 108 -8.81 47.28 -15.33
CA TYR A 108 -7.75 46.54 -16.02
C TYR A 108 -7.37 47.21 -17.33
N ARG A 109 -8.36 47.59 -18.16
CA ARG A 109 -8.14 48.24 -19.45
C ARG A 109 -7.47 49.60 -19.28
N ALA A 110 -7.90 50.39 -18.30
CA ALA A 110 -7.28 51.68 -17.99
C ALA A 110 -5.79 51.52 -17.60
N LEU A 111 -5.46 50.55 -16.74
CA LEU A 111 -4.08 50.28 -16.33
C LEU A 111 -3.23 49.72 -17.49
N ASP A 112 -3.79 48.86 -18.34
CA ASP A 112 -3.09 48.32 -19.51
C ASP A 112 -2.75 49.42 -20.52
N SER A 113 -3.67 50.35 -20.79
CA SER A 113 -3.39 51.49 -21.68
C SER A 113 -2.33 52.42 -21.10
N MET A 114 -2.33 52.66 -19.78
CA MET A 114 -1.29 53.45 -19.09
C MET A 114 0.08 52.77 -19.15
N GLU A 115 0.15 51.46 -18.90
CA GLU A 115 1.40 50.68 -18.99
C GLU A 115 2.01 50.75 -20.38
N ARG A 116 1.21 50.51 -21.43
CA ARG A 116 1.67 50.56 -22.83
C ARG A 116 2.19 51.94 -23.21
N LEU A 117 1.52 53.01 -22.76
CA LEU A 117 1.98 54.38 -23.04
C LEU A 117 3.28 54.71 -22.29
N LEU A 118 3.41 54.28 -21.03
CA LEU A 118 4.65 54.43 -20.25
C LEU A 118 5.82 53.64 -20.86
N SER A 119 5.54 52.44 -21.37
CA SER A 119 6.51 51.61 -22.09
C SER A 119 7.01 52.29 -23.36
N ALA A 120 6.10 52.89 -24.14
CA ALA A 120 6.45 53.62 -25.37
C ALA A 120 7.38 54.82 -25.11
N VAL A 121 7.30 55.45 -23.93
CA VAL A 121 8.21 56.54 -23.52
C VAL A 121 9.38 56.07 -22.66
N SER A 122 9.55 54.76 -22.47
CA SER A 122 10.59 54.13 -21.62
C SER A 122 10.61 54.66 -20.18
N ALA A 123 9.44 54.89 -19.59
CA ALA A 123 9.30 55.38 -18.22
C ALA A 123 9.33 54.22 -17.19
N PRO A 124 10.13 54.29 -16.12
CA PRO A 124 10.27 53.21 -15.13
C PRO A 124 8.99 52.97 -14.32
N GLN A 125 8.06 53.93 -14.31
CA GLN A 125 6.74 53.79 -13.68
C GLN A 125 5.87 52.70 -14.31
N GLU A 126 6.23 52.19 -15.50
CA GLU A 126 5.59 51.04 -16.15
C GLU A 126 5.52 49.83 -15.20
N ASP A 127 6.60 49.51 -14.48
CA ASP A 127 6.67 48.32 -13.62
C ASP A 127 5.67 48.39 -12.45
N GLU A 128 5.47 49.58 -11.89
CA GLU A 128 4.53 49.79 -10.78
C GLU A 128 3.07 49.72 -11.27
N VAL A 129 2.78 50.23 -12.47
CA VAL A 129 1.46 50.08 -13.12
C VAL A 129 1.19 48.61 -13.47
N ARG A 130 2.18 47.89 -13.98
CA ARG A 130 2.10 46.44 -14.25
C ARG A 130 1.80 45.67 -12.98
N ARG A 131 2.41 46.03 -11.84
CA ARG A 131 2.11 45.42 -10.54
C ARG A 131 0.66 45.65 -10.12
N LEU A 132 0.15 46.89 -10.24
CA LEU A 132 -1.26 47.20 -9.94
C LEU A 132 -2.23 46.38 -10.82
N LYS A 133 -1.87 46.17 -12.09
CA LYS A 133 -2.64 45.35 -13.04
C LYS A 133 -2.68 43.86 -12.62
N LEU A 134 -1.54 43.29 -12.25
CA LEU A 134 -1.44 41.90 -11.78
C LEU A 134 -2.16 41.66 -10.45
N GLU A 135 -2.08 42.62 -9.52
CA GLU A 135 -2.82 42.56 -8.26
C GLU A 135 -4.35 42.58 -8.47
N LEU A 136 -4.83 43.37 -9.44
CA LEU A 136 -6.25 43.39 -9.82
C LEU A 136 -6.70 42.04 -10.41
N MET A 137 -5.93 41.45 -11.34
CA MET A 137 -6.26 40.13 -11.92
C MET A 137 -6.36 39.04 -10.85
N ARG A 138 -5.45 39.04 -9.87
CA ARG A 138 -5.48 38.08 -8.77
C ARG A 138 -6.73 38.22 -7.91
N GLN A 139 -7.16 39.45 -7.63
CA GLN A 139 -8.38 39.69 -6.86
C GLN A 139 -9.65 39.29 -7.62
N VAL A 140 -9.74 39.58 -8.92
CA VAL A 140 -10.87 39.17 -9.76
C VAL A 140 -10.99 37.65 -9.80
N PHE A 141 -9.86 36.95 -9.94
CA PHE A 141 -9.82 35.49 -9.90
C PHE A 141 -10.27 34.94 -8.53
N ASP A 142 -9.78 35.51 -7.43
CA ASP A 142 -10.18 35.11 -6.08
C ASP A 142 -11.68 35.39 -5.79
N GLU A 143 -12.24 36.49 -6.31
CA GLU A 143 -13.66 36.83 -6.20
C GLU A 143 -14.56 35.95 -7.06
N GLN A 144 -14.15 35.60 -8.29
CA GLN A 144 -14.87 34.66 -9.14
C GLN A 144 -14.94 33.27 -8.51
N VAL A 145 -13.82 32.78 -7.95
CA VAL A 145 -13.77 31.52 -7.20
C VAL A 145 -14.66 31.56 -5.95
N ARG A 146 -14.75 32.69 -5.24
CA ARG A 146 -15.66 32.86 -4.09
C ARG A 146 -17.13 32.95 -4.50
N GLN A 147 -17.45 33.59 -5.62
CA GLN A 147 -18.82 33.64 -6.15
C GLN A 147 -19.29 32.27 -6.64
N GLU A 148 -18.43 31.47 -7.26
CA GLU A 148 -18.74 30.08 -7.57
C GLU A 148 -18.93 29.23 -6.31
N LYS A 149 -18.09 29.41 -5.28
CA LYS A 149 -18.29 28.77 -3.96
C LYS A 149 -19.61 29.17 -3.29
N ARG A 150 -20.11 30.40 -3.50
CA ARG A 150 -21.41 30.87 -2.98
C ARG A 150 -22.59 30.37 -3.82
N LYS A 151 -22.46 30.30 -5.15
CA LYS A 151 -23.48 29.69 -6.03
C LYS A 151 -23.60 28.18 -5.81
N ALA A 152 -22.49 27.52 -5.45
CA ALA A 152 -22.47 26.11 -5.06
C ALA A 152 -22.91 25.87 -3.59
N GLY A 153 -23.26 26.92 -2.84
CA GLY A 153 -23.54 26.87 -1.41
C GLY A 153 -25.02 26.98 -1.06
N GLY A 154 -25.78 25.90 -1.24
CA GLY A 154 -27.10 25.70 -0.65
C GLY A 154 -27.19 24.32 0.00
N SER A 155 -27.42 24.28 1.31
CA SER A 155 -27.77 23.12 2.14
C SER A 155 -26.71 22.01 2.31
N LEU A 156 -26.02 22.06 3.45
CA LEU A 156 -25.29 20.95 4.06
C LEU A 156 -26.22 19.74 4.26
N VAL A 157 -25.93 18.61 3.59
CA VAL A 157 -25.90 17.22 4.13
C VAL A 157 -25.86 16.13 3.02
N GLU A 158 -26.06 16.42 1.72
CA GLU A 158 -26.19 15.33 0.71
C GLU A 158 -25.25 15.35 -0.52
N ALA A 159 -24.15 16.11 -0.54
CA ALA A 159 -23.34 16.29 -1.76
C ALA A 159 -21.90 15.73 -1.74
N ALA A 160 -21.57 14.71 -0.93
CA ALA A 160 -20.20 14.19 -0.84
C ALA A 160 -19.79 13.20 -1.97
N SER A 161 -20.38 13.32 -3.17
CA SER A 161 -19.95 12.55 -4.36
C SER A 161 -20.17 13.29 -5.69
N GLY A 162 -20.55 14.58 -5.68
CA GLY A 162 -21.12 15.25 -6.86
C GLY A 162 -20.38 16.49 -7.38
N THR A 163 -19.24 16.88 -6.82
CA THR A 163 -18.58 18.16 -7.17
C THR A 163 -17.59 18.09 -8.33
N LEU A 164 -17.06 16.92 -8.67
CA LEU A 164 -16.12 16.75 -9.79
C LEU A 164 -16.76 15.94 -10.91
N ARG A 165 -16.57 16.37 -12.16
CA ARG A 165 -17.08 15.63 -13.32
C ARG A 165 -16.29 14.33 -13.52
N PRO A 166 -16.95 13.21 -13.85
CA PRO A 166 -16.28 11.99 -14.28
C PRO A 166 -15.32 12.25 -15.45
N TRP A 167 -14.17 11.56 -15.47
CA TRP A 167 -13.18 11.76 -16.53
C TRP A 167 -13.76 11.51 -17.93
N ARG A 168 -14.71 10.58 -18.04
CA ARG A 168 -15.37 10.22 -19.31
C ARG A 168 -16.16 11.35 -19.96
N GLU A 169 -16.59 12.33 -19.17
CA GLU A 169 -17.32 13.50 -19.66
C GLU A 169 -16.35 14.59 -20.15
N ILE A 170 -15.06 14.47 -19.83
CA ILE A 170 -14.02 15.47 -20.12
C ILE A 170 -13.16 15.03 -21.31
N ILE A 171 -12.84 13.73 -21.40
CA ILE A 171 -11.97 13.18 -22.45
C ILE A 171 -12.48 11.84 -22.97
N THR A 172 -12.41 11.68 -24.30
CA THR A 172 -12.91 10.49 -25.00
C THR A 172 -11.74 9.61 -25.43
N PRO A 173 -11.76 8.29 -25.16
CA PRO A 173 -10.78 7.36 -25.71
C PRO A 173 -10.90 7.28 -27.24
N HIS A 174 -9.82 6.89 -27.92
CA HIS A 174 -9.89 6.64 -29.37
C HIS A 174 -10.88 5.50 -29.70
N PRO A 175 -11.49 5.46 -30.89
CA PRO A 175 -12.54 4.50 -31.22
C PRO A 175 -12.10 3.02 -31.15
N ASP A 176 -10.84 2.75 -31.46
CA ASP A 176 -10.17 1.44 -31.34
C ASP A 176 -10.10 0.96 -29.87
N VAL A 177 -9.73 1.84 -28.95
CA VAL A 177 -9.71 1.59 -27.50
C VAL A 177 -11.13 1.49 -26.96
N ALA A 178 -12.01 2.42 -27.31
CA ALA A 178 -13.40 2.46 -26.85
C ALA A 178 -14.18 1.20 -27.25
N SER A 179 -13.99 0.70 -28.47
CA SER A 179 -14.69 -0.48 -29.01
C SER A 179 -14.11 -1.83 -28.56
N GLY A 180 -12.96 -1.83 -27.88
CA GLY A 180 -12.29 -3.07 -27.46
C GLY A 180 -11.66 -3.86 -28.61
N ARG A 181 -11.65 -3.29 -29.83
CA ARG A 181 -11.05 -3.89 -31.03
C ARG A 181 -9.56 -3.61 -31.17
N TYR A 182 -8.92 -3.13 -30.10
CA TYR A 182 -7.48 -2.92 -30.07
C TYR A 182 -6.75 -4.24 -30.34
N GLN A 183 -6.15 -4.40 -31.52
CA GLN A 183 -5.41 -5.62 -31.83
C GLN A 183 -4.00 -5.55 -31.24
N GLN A 184 -3.53 -6.64 -30.64
CA GLN A 184 -2.18 -6.69 -30.03
C GLN A 184 -1.05 -6.36 -31.03
N ALA A 185 -1.32 -6.52 -32.34
CA ALA A 185 -0.42 -6.19 -33.44
C ALA A 185 -0.37 -4.69 -33.78
N GLU A 186 -1.42 -3.91 -33.50
CA GLU A 186 -1.50 -2.48 -33.85
C GLU A 186 -0.54 -1.62 -33.02
N PHE A 187 -0.12 -2.02 -31.81
CA PHE A 187 0.90 -1.26 -31.07
C PHE A 187 2.35 -1.54 -31.49
N ALA A 188 2.57 -2.36 -32.51
CA ALA A 188 3.89 -2.60 -33.08
C ALA A 188 4.05 -1.78 -34.36
N ALA A 189 4.82 -0.69 -34.27
CA ALA A 189 5.32 -0.01 -35.46
C ALA A 189 6.13 -1.00 -36.31
N ASP A 190 5.77 -1.16 -37.59
CA ASP A 190 6.54 -1.92 -38.58
C ASP A 190 6.96 -0.97 -39.71
N LEU A 191 8.23 -0.55 -39.69
CA LEU A 191 8.79 0.35 -40.70
C LEU A 191 8.71 -0.23 -42.12
N TRP A 192 8.78 -1.56 -42.26
CA TRP A 192 8.71 -2.23 -43.56
C TRP A 192 7.31 -2.15 -44.16
N GLN A 193 6.26 -2.39 -43.36
CA GLN A 193 4.88 -2.27 -43.83
C GLN A 193 4.58 -0.84 -44.30
N VAL A 194 4.99 0.16 -43.51
CA VAL A 194 4.81 1.57 -43.89
C VAL A 194 5.58 1.91 -45.16
N HIS A 195 6.80 1.39 -45.32
CA HIS A 195 7.57 1.56 -46.56
C HIS A 195 6.86 0.96 -47.79
N LEU A 196 6.14 -0.15 -47.63
CA LEU A 196 5.34 -0.78 -48.69
C LEU A 196 3.97 -0.10 -48.92
N GLY A 197 3.58 0.88 -48.09
CA GLY A 197 2.24 1.49 -48.13
C GLY A 197 1.15 0.62 -47.49
N GLU A 198 1.54 -0.38 -46.71
CA GLU A 198 0.68 -1.29 -45.94
C GLU A 198 0.59 -0.88 -44.47
N GLY A 199 -0.29 -1.52 -43.70
CA GLY A 199 -0.47 -1.27 -42.27
C GLY A 199 -1.63 -0.33 -41.92
N SER A 200 -1.81 -0.05 -40.63
CA SER A 200 -2.88 0.82 -40.12
C SER A 200 -2.61 2.30 -40.43
N ASP A 201 -3.67 3.08 -40.61
CA ASP A 201 -3.55 4.51 -40.94
C ASP A 201 -2.80 5.31 -39.88
N GLU A 202 -2.81 4.88 -38.61
CA GLU A 202 -2.07 5.54 -37.53
C GLU A 202 -0.55 5.49 -37.66
N TYR A 203 0.02 4.53 -38.39
CA TYR A 203 1.45 4.52 -38.73
C TYR A 203 1.72 4.80 -40.19
N ARG A 204 0.75 4.60 -41.09
CA ARG A 204 0.93 4.80 -42.52
C ARG A 204 0.73 6.25 -42.93
N ASP A 205 -0.28 6.94 -42.37
CA ASP A 205 -0.56 8.33 -42.70
C ASP A 205 0.35 9.27 -41.89
N PRO A 206 1.15 10.16 -42.54
CA PRO A 206 2.04 11.08 -41.83
C PRO A 206 1.31 12.01 -40.86
N VAL A 207 0.12 12.50 -41.22
CA VAL A 207 -0.63 13.47 -40.42
C VAL A 207 -1.19 12.78 -39.17
N GLU A 208 -1.79 11.60 -39.33
CA GLU A 208 -2.31 10.83 -38.20
C GLU A 208 -1.19 10.35 -37.27
N PHE A 209 -0.04 9.95 -37.85
CA PHE A 209 1.15 9.58 -37.09
C PHE A 209 1.63 10.73 -36.19
N PHE A 210 1.87 11.93 -36.74
CA PHE A 210 2.32 13.08 -35.95
C PHE A 210 1.25 13.58 -34.97
N ARG A 211 -0.04 13.42 -35.28
CA ARG A 211 -1.14 13.74 -34.35
C ARG A 211 -1.12 12.87 -33.09
N ARG A 212 -0.83 11.57 -33.24
CA ARG A 212 -0.74 10.60 -32.12
C ARG A 212 0.64 10.57 -31.45
N THR A 213 1.65 11.13 -32.09
CA THR A 213 3.03 11.16 -31.58
C THR A 213 3.21 12.33 -30.60
N TYR A 214 3.83 12.05 -29.45
CA TYR A 214 4.36 13.08 -28.57
C TYR A 214 5.83 13.31 -28.92
N LEU A 215 6.20 14.55 -29.26
CA LEU A 215 7.58 14.92 -29.58
C LEU A 215 8.37 15.06 -28.28
N THR A 216 8.96 13.96 -27.83
CA THR A 216 9.89 13.94 -26.69
C THR A 216 11.14 14.75 -27.00
N GLU A 217 11.87 15.19 -25.98
CA GLU A 217 13.14 15.91 -26.15
C GLU A 217 14.12 15.12 -27.02
N GLY A 218 14.25 13.80 -26.78
CA GLY A 218 15.10 12.91 -27.58
C GLY A 218 14.64 12.79 -29.04
N LEU A 219 13.34 12.66 -29.30
CA LEU A 219 12.81 12.62 -30.67
C LEU A 219 12.96 13.98 -31.36
N LYS A 220 12.70 15.08 -30.64
CA LYS A 220 12.89 16.45 -31.12
C LYS A 220 14.33 16.67 -31.58
N GLY A 221 15.30 16.31 -30.74
CA GLY A 221 16.73 16.38 -31.07
C GLY A 221 17.10 15.56 -32.30
N LEU A 222 16.56 14.34 -32.43
CA LEU A 222 16.75 13.49 -33.62
C LEU A 222 16.23 14.15 -34.89
N LEU A 223 15.01 14.68 -34.86
CA LEU A 223 14.38 15.32 -36.02
C LEU A 223 15.09 16.63 -36.39
N VAL A 224 15.48 17.45 -35.40
CA VAL A 224 16.27 18.68 -35.61
C VAL A 224 17.63 18.36 -36.23
N ASN A 225 18.32 17.32 -35.74
CA ASN A 225 19.57 16.87 -36.33
C ASN A 225 19.38 16.45 -37.80
N ALA A 226 18.31 15.71 -38.09
CA ALA A 226 18.01 15.28 -39.44
C ALA A 226 17.69 16.45 -40.38
N LEU A 227 16.93 17.44 -39.91
CA LEU A 227 16.65 18.67 -40.64
C LEU A 227 17.95 19.42 -40.99
N ARG A 228 18.85 19.61 -40.01
CA ARG A 228 20.13 20.30 -40.25
C ARG A 228 21.01 19.52 -41.25
N ARG A 229 21.14 18.20 -41.07
CA ARG A 229 22.00 17.35 -41.89
C ARG A 229 21.53 17.30 -43.33
N LEU A 230 20.23 17.09 -43.55
CA LEU A 230 19.68 16.90 -44.88
C LEU A 230 19.49 18.23 -45.64
N SER A 231 19.43 19.36 -44.93
CA SER A 231 19.46 20.71 -45.49
C SER A 231 20.88 21.26 -45.71
N GLY A 232 21.94 20.50 -45.38
CA GLY A 232 23.34 20.90 -45.58
C GLY A 232 23.85 21.94 -44.59
N GLN A 233 23.17 22.15 -43.46
CA GLN A 233 23.54 23.12 -42.41
C GLN A 233 24.41 22.50 -41.30
N GLY A 234 24.99 21.33 -41.53
CA GLY A 234 25.73 20.56 -40.52
C GLY A 234 24.85 19.55 -39.78
N GLY A 235 25.31 18.99 -38.67
CA GLY A 235 24.62 17.91 -37.95
C GLY A 235 25.29 16.55 -38.13
N ASP A 236 24.92 15.62 -37.25
CA ASP A 236 25.57 14.31 -37.13
C ASP A 236 25.18 13.40 -38.31
N PRO A 237 26.15 12.77 -38.98
CA PRO A 237 25.92 11.93 -40.16
C PRO A 237 25.37 10.55 -39.84
N VAL A 238 25.65 10.05 -38.64
CA VAL A 238 25.32 8.69 -38.19
C VAL A 238 24.69 8.80 -36.81
N VAL A 239 23.46 8.30 -36.68
CA VAL A 239 22.73 8.25 -35.42
C VAL A 239 22.40 6.81 -35.07
N GLN A 240 22.86 6.38 -33.91
CA GLN A 240 22.48 5.09 -33.36
C GLN A 240 21.28 5.27 -32.42
N LEU A 241 20.17 4.61 -32.74
CA LEU A 241 19.03 4.52 -31.85
C LEU A 241 19.28 3.42 -30.83
N GLN A 242 19.64 3.82 -29.62
CA GLN A 242 19.72 2.95 -28.47
C GLN A 242 18.45 3.15 -27.63
N THR A 243 17.67 2.10 -27.43
CA THR A 243 16.58 2.13 -26.45
C THR A 243 16.87 1.12 -25.39
N ASN A 244 16.81 1.54 -24.12
CA ASN A 244 16.97 0.62 -23.00
C ASN A 244 15.95 -0.51 -23.11
N PHE A 245 14.64 -0.25 -23.35
CA PHE A 245 13.67 -1.32 -23.61
C PHE A 245 12.41 -0.80 -24.34
N GLY A 246 11.98 -1.51 -25.40
CA GLY A 246 10.60 -1.51 -25.93
C GLY A 246 10.02 -0.20 -26.50
N GLY A 247 9.86 -0.17 -27.84
CA GLY A 247 8.82 0.63 -28.53
C GLY A 247 9.21 1.98 -29.13
N GLY A 248 10.46 2.43 -28.97
CA GLY A 248 10.89 3.77 -29.43
C GLY A 248 11.67 3.83 -30.75
N LYS A 249 12.43 2.78 -31.11
CA LYS A 249 13.38 2.83 -32.25
C LYS A 249 12.68 2.91 -33.59
N THR A 250 11.85 1.90 -33.91
CA THR A 250 11.06 1.86 -35.13
C THR A 250 10.08 3.03 -35.22
N HIS A 251 9.54 3.50 -34.07
CA HIS A 251 8.71 4.70 -34.03
C HIS A 251 9.49 5.98 -34.37
N SER A 252 10.71 6.14 -33.86
CA SER A 252 11.58 7.28 -34.20
C SER A 252 12.03 7.26 -35.66
N MET A 253 12.31 6.05 -36.20
CA MET A 253 12.57 5.87 -37.63
C MET A 253 11.36 6.22 -38.49
N LEU A 254 10.14 5.85 -38.06
CA LEU A 254 8.91 6.26 -38.74
C LEU A 254 8.71 7.78 -38.70
N ALA A 255 9.02 8.44 -37.60
CA ALA A 255 8.95 9.90 -37.52
C ALA A 255 9.89 10.57 -38.53
N LEU A 256 11.13 10.07 -38.67
CA LEU A 256 12.05 10.52 -39.71
C LEU A 256 11.53 10.21 -41.12
N TYR A 257 11.02 9.00 -41.35
CA TYR A 257 10.46 8.58 -42.63
C TYR A 257 9.29 9.46 -43.07
N HIS A 258 8.41 9.84 -42.13
CA HIS A 258 7.23 10.66 -42.37
C HIS A 258 7.54 12.15 -42.47
N LEU A 259 8.53 12.66 -41.72
CA LEU A 259 8.98 14.05 -41.83
C LEU A 259 9.38 14.39 -43.28
N PHE A 260 10.01 13.45 -43.98
CA PHE A 260 10.40 13.59 -45.38
C PHE A 260 9.46 12.88 -46.37
N SER A 261 8.17 12.78 -46.03
CA SER A 261 7.15 12.18 -46.89
C SER A 261 6.73 13.04 -48.09
N GLY A 262 7.11 14.33 -48.10
CA GLY A 262 6.66 15.33 -49.09
C GLY A 262 5.39 16.09 -48.69
N ARG A 263 4.85 15.83 -47.49
CA ARG A 263 3.77 16.62 -46.87
C ARG A 263 4.27 18.00 -46.46
N LYS A 264 3.37 18.99 -46.43
CA LYS A 264 3.71 20.35 -45.98
C LYS A 264 3.92 20.36 -44.46
N PRO A 265 4.89 21.14 -43.94
CA PRO A 265 5.11 21.25 -42.49
C PRO A 265 3.86 21.64 -41.70
N SER A 266 3.02 22.52 -42.26
CA SER A 266 1.78 22.98 -41.65
C SER A 266 0.70 21.90 -41.48
N GLU A 267 0.81 20.79 -42.22
CA GLU A 267 -0.10 19.64 -42.10
C GLU A 267 0.36 18.67 -40.99
N LEU A 268 1.60 18.79 -40.51
CA LEU A 268 2.22 17.90 -39.54
C LEU A 268 2.31 18.58 -38.16
N PRO A 269 1.48 18.19 -37.18
CA PRO A 269 1.49 18.82 -35.86
C PRO A 269 2.88 18.83 -35.20
N GLY A 270 3.34 20.01 -34.79
CA GLY A 270 4.60 20.21 -34.08
C GLY A 270 5.84 20.34 -34.97
N VAL A 271 5.74 20.11 -36.29
CA VAL A 271 6.90 20.19 -37.21
C VAL A 271 7.35 21.63 -37.46
N GLU A 272 6.45 22.61 -37.44
CA GLU A 272 6.82 24.04 -37.57
C GLU A 272 7.77 24.49 -36.46
N ALA A 273 7.56 24.02 -35.22
CA ALA A 273 8.47 24.30 -34.12
C ALA A 273 9.84 23.63 -34.31
N LEU A 274 9.89 22.46 -34.95
CA LEU A 274 11.17 21.78 -35.29
C LEU A 274 11.94 22.56 -36.34
N LEU A 275 11.26 23.10 -37.37
CA LEU A 275 11.87 23.92 -38.41
C LEU A 275 12.47 25.21 -37.83
N ALA A 276 11.72 25.88 -36.95
CA ALA A 276 12.19 27.09 -36.28
C ALA A 276 13.46 26.82 -35.45
N GLU A 277 13.50 25.71 -34.71
CA GLU A 277 14.68 25.32 -33.91
C GLU A 277 15.86 24.83 -34.76
N ALA A 278 15.57 24.18 -35.88
CA ALA A 278 16.59 23.74 -36.83
C ALA A 278 17.19 24.89 -37.63
N GLU A 279 16.57 26.08 -37.64
CA GLU A 279 16.90 27.23 -38.50
C GLU A 279 16.76 26.89 -40.00
N VAL A 280 15.75 26.08 -40.32
CA VAL A 280 15.45 25.62 -41.68
C VAL A 280 14.09 26.18 -42.11
N THR A 281 14.01 26.81 -43.28
CA THR A 281 12.78 27.44 -43.78
C THR A 281 11.85 26.46 -44.51
N GLU A 282 12.39 25.45 -45.18
CA GLU A 282 11.63 24.49 -45.98
C GLU A 282 12.17 23.06 -45.82
N LEU A 283 11.29 22.06 -45.94
CA LEU A 283 11.69 20.66 -45.90
C LEU A 283 12.38 20.28 -47.23
N PRO A 284 13.62 19.75 -47.19
CA PRO A 284 14.27 19.27 -48.41
C PRO A 284 13.54 18.05 -48.98
N GLN A 285 13.59 17.88 -50.30
CA GLN A 285 13.26 16.59 -50.91
C GLN A 285 14.37 15.59 -50.58
N VAL A 286 14.02 14.53 -49.85
CA VAL A 286 14.97 13.53 -49.39
C VAL A 286 14.57 12.16 -49.94
N ARG A 287 15.55 11.45 -50.48
CA ARG A 287 15.39 10.04 -50.86
C ARG A 287 15.48 9.17 -49.61
N ARG A 288 14.47 8.33 -49.38
CA ARG A 288 14.34 7.51 -48.16
C ARG A 288 14.65 6.06 -48.51
N VAL A 289 15.68 5.50 -47.88
CA VAL A 289 16.07 4.10 -47.98
C VAL A 289 15.71 3.40 -46.67
N VAL A 290 15.04 2.25 -46.76
CA VAL A 290 14.60 1.44 -45.63
C VAL A 290 15.13 0.01 -45.79
N LEU A 291 15.99 -0.39 -44.86
CA LEU A 291 16.56 -1.73 -44.78
C LEU A 291 16.13 -2.38 -43.46
N VAL A 292 15.39 -3.49 -43.53
CA VAL A 292 14.88 -4.18 -42.32
C VAL A 292 15.40 -5.61 -42.29
N GLY A 293 16.25 -5.90 -41.32
CA GLY A 293 17.06 -7.11 -41.30
C GLY A 293 16.32 -8.43 -41.10
N ASN A 294 15.08 -8.40 -40.60
CA ASN A 294 14.22 -9.57 -40.47
C ASN A 294 13.28 -9.79 -41.69
N LYS A 295 13.21 -8.82 -42.62
CA LYS A 295 12.38 -8.92 -43.84
C LYS A 295 13.22 -9.24 -45.07
N ILE A 296 14.45 -8.72 -45.13
CA ILE A 296 15.38 -8.97 -46.23
C ILE A 296 16.10 -10.30 -45.97
N SER A 297 15.95 -11.26 -46.89
CA SER A 297 16.62 -12.57 -46.79
C SER A 297 18.03 -12.52 -47.37
N PRO A 298 19.07 -12.94 -46.63
CA PRO A 298 20.43 -13.03 -47.18
C PRO A 298 20.62 -14.23 -48.14
N GLY A 299 19.73 -15.21 -48.11
CA GLY A 299 19.84 -16.44 -48.91
C GLY A 299 19.17 -16.37 -50.28
N ASN A 300 18.19 -15.47 -50.45
CA ASN A 300 17.32 -15.45 -51.64
C ASN A 300 17.39 -14.09 -52.34
N PRO A 301 17.93 -14.02 -53.57
CA PRO A 301 17.87 -12.81 -54.38
C PRO A 301 16.43 -12.37 -54.68
N VAL A 302 16.19 -11.07 -54.71
CA VAL A 302 14.88 -10.48 -55.00
C VAL A 302 14.90 -9.81 -56.37
N THR A 303 13.99 -10.23 -57.24
CA THR A 303 13.76 -9.56 -58.54
C THR A 303 12.80 -8.39 -58.36
N LYS A 304 13.24 -7.19 -58.72
CA LYS A 304 12.46 -5.96 -58.67
C LYS A 304 11.55 -5.81 -59.91
N PRO A 305 10.52 -4.94 -59.88
CA PRO A 305 9.57 -4.79 -60.99
C PRO A 305 10.20 -4.43 -62.35
N ASP A 306 11.38 -3.82 -62.35
CA ASP A 306 12.15 -3.46 -63.56
C ASP A 306 13.09 -4.56 -64.06
N GLY A 307 13.04 -5.75 -63.46
CA GLY A 307 13.87 -6.91 -63.78
C GLY A 307 15.25 -6.92 -63.11
N THR A 308 15.58 -5.94 -62.27
CA THR A 308 16.84 -5.91 -61.52
C THR A 308 16.85 -7.00 -60.44
N VAL A 309 17.90 -7.82 -60.40
CA VAL A 309 18.06 -8.89 -59.40
C VAL A 309 19.00 -8.41 -58.30
N VAL A 310 18.46 -8.13 -57.12
CA VAL A 310 19.21 -7.65 -55.96
C VAL A 310 19.53 -8.82 -55.03
N ARG A 311 20.80 -8.94 -54.58
CA ARG A 311 21.25 -10.04 -53.71
C ARG A 311 21.60 -9.63 -52.29
N THR A 312 22.05 -8.39 -52.11
CA THR A 312 22.70 -7.92 -50.88
C THR A 312 22.01 -6.68 -50.31
N LEU A 313 22.33 -6.32 -49.05
CA LEU A 313 21.82 -5.08 -48.44
C LEU A 313 22.33 -3.82 -49.14
N TRP A 314 23.57 -3.80 -49.62
CA TRP A 314 24.10 -2.66 -50.38
C TRP A 314 23.45 -2.57 -51.76
N GLY A 315 23.18 -3.70 -52.42
CA GLY A 315 22.38 -3.75 -53.64
C GLY A 315 20.98 -3.16 -53.44
N GLU A 316 20.31 -3.54 -52.35
CA GLU A 316 19.00 -3.01 -51.98
C GLU A 316 19.07 -1.50 -51.71
N LEU A 317 20.11 -1.05 -51.00
CA LEU A 317 20.36 0.35 -50.73
C LEU A 317 20.46 1.16 -52.02
N ALA A 318 21.32 0.75 -52.96
CA ALA A 318 21.49 1.49 -54.21
C ALA A 318 20.22 1.48 -55.07
N TYR A 319 19.50 0.34 -55.11
CA TYR A 319 18.24 0.24 -55.83
C TYR A 319 17.19 1.21 -55.26
N GLN A 320 17.02 1.29 -53.94
CA GLN A 320 16.08 2.24 -53.35
C GLN A 320 16.52 3.71 -53.53
N LEU A 321 17.82 3.97 -53.63
CA LEU A 321 18.35 5.32 -53.76
C LEU A 321 18.17 5.92 -55.17
N GLY A 322 18.30 5.12 -56.23
CA GLY A 322 18.21 5.62 -57.61
C GLY A 322 17.76 4.61 -58.66
N GLY A 323 17.10 3.53 -58.22
CA GLY A 323 16.60 2.46 -59.08
C GLY A 323 17.73 1.72 -59.81
N LYS A 324 17.43 1.30 -61.04
CA LYS A 324 18.35 0.56 -61.91
C LYS A 324 19.67 1.28 -62.18
N GLU A 325 19.66 2.61 -62.31
CA GLU A 325 20.87 3.40 -62.61
C GLU A 325 21.86 3.41 -61.44
N ALA A 326 21.36 3.60 -60.22
CA ALA A 326 22.18 3.56 -59.02
C ALA A 326 22.66 2.13 -58.73
N TYR A 327 21.81 1.11 -58.92
CA TYR A 327 22.22 -0.29 -58.79
C TYR A 327 23.33 -0.67 -59.77
N ALA A 328 23.29 -0.17 -61.02
CA ALA A 328 24.32 -0.46 -62.01
C ALA A 328 25.72 -0.04 -61.57
N VAL A 329 25.84 0.99 -60.72
CA VAL A 329 27.12 1.43 -60.14
C VAL A 329 27.71 0.39 -59.21
N ILE A 330 26.93 -0.49 -58.57
CA ILE A 330 27.45 -1.49 -57.62
C ILE A 330 27.03 -2.92 -58.00
N ALA A 331 26.62 -3.13 -59.25
CA ALA A 331 26.05 -4.41 -59.70
C ALA A 331 27.06 -5.57 -59.60
N GLU A 332 28.35 -5.31 -59.85
CA GLU A 332 29.40 -6.32 -59.67
C GLU A 332 29.63 -6.65 -58.20
N ASP A 333 29.61 -5.65 -57.32
CA ASP A 333 29.75 -5.82 -55.87
C ASP A 333 28.57 -6.59 -55.27
N ASP A 334 27.33 -6.33 -55.73
CA ASP A 334 26.14 -7.10 -55.36
C ASP A 334 26.19 -8.53 -55.89
N LYS A 335 26.68 -8.75 -57.12
CA LYS A 335 26.81 -10.09 -57.71
C LYS A 335 27.86 -10.94 -57.00
N ASN A 336 28.98 -10.35 -56.61
CA ASN A 336 30.10 -11.04 -55.97
C ASN A 336 29.97 -11.08 -54.44
N ALA A 337 28.93 -10.45 -53.89
CA ALA A 337 28.72 -10.30 -52.46
C ALA A 337 29.93 -9.68 -51.73
N THR A 338 30.53 -8.65 -52.31
CA THR A 338 31.67 -7.89 -51.77
C THR A 338 31.27 -6.46 -51.37
N SER A 339 31.89 -5.90 -50.32
CA SER A 339 31.60 -4.54 -49.86
C SER A 339 31.97 -3.50 -50.94
N PRO A 340 31.08 -2.57 -51.34
CA PRO A 340 31.33 -1.62 -52.42
C PRO A 340 32.36 -0.51 -52.12
N GLY A 341 32.81 -0.36 -50.86
CA GLY A 341 33.75 0.68 -50.46
C GLY A 341 33.27 2.11 -50.75
N ASP A 342 34.17 2.96 -51.27
CA ASP A 342 33.91 4.40 -51.53
C ASP A 342 32.84 4.67 -52.62
N ARG A 343 32.45 3.65 -53.40
CA ARG A 343 31.34 3.77 -54.36
C ARG A 343 30.03 4.18 -53.68
N LEU A 344 29.86 3.85 -52.40
CA LEU A 344 28.72 4.30 -51.58
C LEU A 344 28.71 5.82 -51.42
N ARG A 345 29.86 6.46 -51.20
CA ARG A 345 29.97 7.92 -51.12
C ARG A 345 29.59 8.58 -52.43
N GLU A 346 30.06 8.05 -53.56
CA GLU A 346 29.69 8.56 -54.90
C GLU A 346 28.18 8.51 -55.12
N LEU A 347 27.53 7.41 -54.72
CA LEU A 347 26.08 7.27 -54.76
C LEU A 347 25.38 8.31 -53.88
N PHE A 348 25.84 8.52 -52.65
CA PHE A 348 25.22 9.49 -51.73
C PHE A 348 25.38 10.94 -52.18
N VAL A 349 26.51 11.27 -52.81
CA VAL A 349 26.72 12.61 -53.38
C VAL A 349 25.87 12.80 -54.62
N ARG A 350 25.81 11.81 -55.51
CA ARG A 350 25.06 11.89 -56.78
C ARG A 350 23.55 11.89 -56.57
N TYR A 351 23.06 11.11 -55.60
CA TYR A 351 21.64 10.90 -55.35
C TYR A 351 21.13 11.52 -54.03
N GLY A 352 21.94 12.31 -53.33
CA GLY A 352 21.52 13.04 -52.12
C GLY A 352 20.65 14.27 -52.42
N PRO A 353 19.94 14.83 -51.43
CA PRO A 353 19.89 14.43 -50.02
C PRO A 353 19.24 13.06 -49.78
N CYS A 354 19.79 12.25 -48.88
CA CYS A 354 19.28 10.90 -48.60
C CYS A 354 19.26 10.53 -47.11
N LEU A 355 18.20 9.84 -46.72
CA LEU A 355 17.96 9.28 -45.40
C LEU A 355 18.01 7.75 -45.50
N ILE A 356 18.92 7.12 -44.78
CA ILE A 356 19.10 5.66 -44.76
C ILE A 356 18.71 5.14 -43.38
N LEU A 357 17.65 4.34 -43.32
CA LEU A 357 17.12 3.74 -42.09
C LEU A 357 17.41 2.24 -42.11
N ILE A 358 18.18 1.76 -41.12
CA ILE A 358 18.49 0.33 -40.96
C ILE A 358 17.91 -0.18 -39.65
N ASP A 359 16.80 -0.91 -39.73
CA ASP A 359 16.17 -1.55 -38.57
C ASP A 359 16.58 -3.03 -38.47
N GLU A 360 16.71 -3.52 -37.23
CA GLU A 360 17.05 -4.92 -36.92
C GLU A 360 18.32 -5.46 -37.65
N TRP A 361 19.38 -4.64 -37.74
CA TRP A 361 20.61 -5.04 -38.47
C TRP A 361 21.25 -6.31 -37.89
N VAL A 362 21.26 -6.46 -36.56
CA VAL A 362 21.75 -7.68 -35.89
C VAL A 362 20.99 -8.92 -36.35
N ALA A 363 19.68 -8.81 -36.60
CA ALA A 363 18.86 -9.92 -37.06
C ALA A 363 19.24 -10.39 -38.47
N TYR A 364 19.70 -9.49 -39.34
CA TYR A 364 20.28 -9.86 -40.64
C TYR A 364 21.66 -10.49 -40.47
N ALA A 365 22.55 -9.83 -39.73
CA ALA A 365 23.94 -10.26 -39.59
C ALA A 365 24.07 -11.68 -39.01
N ARG A 366 23.24 -12.05 -38.02
CA ARG A 366 23.27 -13.39 -37.42
C ARG A 366 22.86 -14.54 -38.37
N GLN A 367 22.16 -14.23 -39.47
CA GLN A 367 21.76 -15.21 -40.47
C GLN A 367 22.90 -15.53 -41.47
N LEU A 368 23.95 -14.71 -41.52
CA LEU A 368 25.09 -14.91 -42.42
C LEU A 368 26.05 -15.98 -41.88
N HIS A 369 26.72 -16.69 -42.77
CA HIS A 369 27.72 -17.70 -42.42
C HIS A 369 29.13 -17.12 -42.50
N ASP A 370 30.09 -17.77 -41.86
CA ASP A 370 31.50 -17.36 -41.94
C ASP A 370 32.07 -17.69 -43.34
N THR A 371 31.53 -18.75 -43.95
CA THR A 371 31.71 -19.06 -45.37
C THR A 371 30.88 -18.11 -46.24
N GLY A 372 31.42 -17.71 -47.40
CA GLY A 372 30.70 -16.88 -48.39
C GLY A 372 29.75 -17.69 -49.27
N ASP A 373 28.95 -18.58 -48.68
CA ASP A 373 28.04 -19.49 -49.41
C ASP A 373 26.67 -18.88 -49.71
N LEU A 374 26.31 -17.77 -49.05
CA LEU A 374 25.06 -17.07 -49.26
C LEU A 374 25.22 -15.90 -50.25
N PRO A 375 24.22 -15.63 -51.12
CA PRO A 375 24.23 -14.45 -52.00
C PRO A 375 24.37 -13.11 -51.28
N GLY A 376 23.95 -13.03 -50.03
CA GLY A 376 24.06 -11.85 -49.17
C GLY A 376 25.46 -11.59 -48.59
N GLY A 377 26.44 -12.46 -48.87
CA GLY A 377 27.82 -12.35 -48.39
C GLY A 377 28.13 -13.18 -47.14
N SER A 378 29.33 -13.01 -46.59
CA SER A 378 29.74 -13.64 -45.33
C SER A 378 29.53 -12.71 -44.14
N PHE A 379 29.64 -13.28 -42.94
CA PHE A 379 29.59 -12.57 -41.67
C PHE A 379 30.64 -11.43 -41.62
N GLU A 380 31.87 -11.67 -42.09
CA GLU A 380 32.94 -10.65 -42.12
C GLU A 380 32.67 -9.53 -43.12
N THR A 381 32.18 -9.86 -44.32
CA THR A 381 31.87 -8.86 -45.35
C THR A 381 30.84 -7.85 -44.86
N GLN A 382 29.92 -8.28 -44.01
CA GLN A 382 28.89 -7.42 -43.46
C GLN A 382 29.45 -6.30 -42.56
N PHE A 383 30.49 -6.57 -41.78
CA PHE A 383 31.14 -5.54 -40.97
C PHE A 383 32.01 -4.60 -41.82
N SER A 384 32.60 -5.13 -42.90
CA SER A 384 33.31 -4.32 -43.90
C SER A 384 32.34 -3.37 -44.61
N PHE A 385 31.11 -3.82 -44.90
CA PHE A 385 30.04 -2.97 -45.40
C PHE A 385 29.60 -1.93 -44.36
N ALA A 386 29.42 -2.31 -43.10
CA ALA A 386 29.04 -1.37 -42.05
C ALA A 386 30.07 -0.23 -41.88
N GLN A 387 31.36 -0.55 -41.96
CA GLN A 387 32.43 0.44 -41.91
C GLN A 387 32.39 1.36 -43.15
N ALA A 388 32.34 0.79 -44.36
CA ALA A 388 32.27 1.58 -45.58
C ALA A 388 31.03 2.49 -45.62
N LEU A 389 29.88 2.01 -45.14
CA LEU A 389 28.64 2.74 -45.08
C LEU A 389 28.71 3.95 -44.13
N THR A 390 29.22 3.75 -42.91
CA THR A 390 29.33 4.80 -41.90
C THR A 390 30.35 5.87 -42.31
N GLU A 391 31.50 5.48 -42.87
CA GLU A 391 32.50 6.41 -43.41
C GLU A 391 31.96 7.19 -44.61
N SER A 392 31.27 6.52 -45.53
CA SER A 392 30.66 7.17 -46.70
C SER A 392 29.57 8.17 -46.32
N ALA A 393 28.71 7.84 -45.35
CA ALA A 393 27.68 8.73 -44.84
C ALA A 393 28.27 9.99 -44.19
N LYS A 394 29.39 9.86 -43.48
CA LYS A 394 30.13 10.99 -42.89
C LYS A 394 30.67 11.94 -43.96
N LEU A 395 31.29 11.40 -45.00
CA LEU A 395 31.88 12.18 -46.09
C LEU A 395 30.85 12.81 -47.03
N ALA A 396 29.66 12.25 -47.13
CA ALA A 396 28.57 12.80 -47.94
C ALA A 396 27.78 13.87 -47.16
N PRO A 397 27.84 15.17 -47.53
CA PRO A 397 27.35 16.27 -46.70
C PRO A 397 25.86 16.21 -46.36
N ASN A 398 25.03 15.67 -47.27
CA ASN A 398 23.56 15.62 -47.14
C ASN A 398 23.05 14.17 -47.00
N CYS A 399 23.81 13.30 -46.34
CA CYS A 399 23.42 11.93 -46.03
C CYS A 399 23.25 11.76 -44.52
N LEU A 400 22.12 11.15 -44.11
CA LEU A 400 21.88 10.74 -42.72
C LEU A 400 21.65 9.23 -42.65
N LEU A 401 22.48 8.55 -41.87
CA LEU A 401 22.35 7.13 -41.56
C LEU A 401 21.79 6.95 -40.15
N VAL A 402 20.69 6.23 -40.02
CA VAL A 402 20.07 5.91 -38.72
C VAL A 402 19.97 4.41 -38.55
N VAL A 403 20.54 3.89 -37.46
CA VAL A 403 20.65 2.45 -37.20
C VAL A 403 19.99 2.09 -35.88
N SER A 404 19.19 1.02 -35.86
CA SER A 404 18.60 0.42 -34.65
C SER A 404 19.47 -0.73 -34.17
N LEU A 405 20.07 -0.59 -32.98
CA LEU A 405 20.79 -1.68 -32.29
C LEU A 405 20.14 -1.99 -30.93
N PRO A 406 20.05 -3.26 -30.50
CA PRO A 406 19.67 -3.63 -29.13
C PRO A 406 20.58 -3.01 -28.06
N ALA A 407 20.01 -2.55 -26.93
CA ALA A 407 20.79 -2.18 -25.75
C ALA A 407 21.13 -3.45 -24.95
N SER A 408 22.39 -3.59 -24.49
CA SER A 408 22.86 -4.78 -23.76
C SER A 408 22.75 -4.53 -22.26
N ASP A 409 21.79 -5.18 -21.60
CA ASP A 409 21.83 -5.42 -20.14
C ASP A 409 22.18 -6.89 -19.89
N ALA A 410 23.14 -7.13 -19.00
CA ALA A 410 23.74 -8.44 -18.68
C ALA A 410 22.76 -9.58 -18.29
N ARG A 411 21.45 -9.28 -18.11
CA ARG A 411 20.41 -10.26 -17.76
C ARG A 411 19.50 -10.65 -18.94
N SER A 412 19.51 -9.89 -20.03
CA SER A 412 18.60 -10.05 -21.18
C SER A 412 19.33 -10.51 -22.46
N GLU A 413 20.65 -10.72 -22.39
CA GLU A 413 21.54 -10.95 -23.53
C GLU A 413 21.25 -12.22 -24.35
N ASP A 414 20.56 -13.23 -23.78
CA ASP A 414 20.26 -14.47 -24.51
C ASP A 414 18.97 -14.42 -25.33
N VAL A 415 17.96 -13.67 -24.88
CA VAL A 415 16.60 -13.75 -25.45
C VAL A 415 16.42 -12.78 -26.62
N GLU A 416 16.90 -11.54 -26.51
CA GLU A 416 16.71 -10.54 -27.57
C GLU A 416 17.71 -10.68 -28.72
N VAL A 417 18.92 -11.15 -28.42
CA VAL A 417 20.03 -11.14 -29.38
C VAL A 417 20.12 -12.46 -30.17
N GLY A 418 19.45 -13.52 -29.72
CA GLY A 418 19.32 -14.78 -30.45
C GLY A 418 20.55 -15.68 -30.35
N GLY A 419 21.17 -15.76 -29.16
CA GLY A 419 22.31 -16.63 -28.84
C GLY A 419 23.69 -16.03 -29.14
N LEU A 420 24.74 -16.88 -29.05
CA LEU A 420 26.16 -16.50 -29.14
C LEU A 420 26.51 -15.66 -30.39
N ARG A 421 26.07 -16.09 -31.59
CA ARG A 421 26.38 -15.36 -32.84
C ARG A 421 25.74 -13.99 -32.92
N GLY A 422 24.55 -13.83 -32.33
CA GLY A 422 23.92 -12.52 -32.25
C GLY A 422 24.70 -11.57 -31.34
N ARG A 423 25.23 -12.07 -30.21
CA ARG A 423 26.05 -11.26 -29.29
C ARG A 423 27.30 -10.75 -29.99
N GLU A 424 27.98 -11.64 -30.70
CA GLU A 424 29.14 -11.29 -31.51
C GLU A 424 28.79 -10.25 -32.59
N ALA A 425 27.66 -10.42 -33.28
CA ALA A 425 27.18 -9.47 -34.27
C ALA A 425 26.88 -8.08 -33.68
N LEU A 426 26.23 -8.04 -32.52
CA LEU A 426 25.92 -6.80 -31.79
C LEU A 426 27.21 -6.08 -31.38
N GLU A 427 28.16 -6.79 -30.77
CA GLU A 427 29.41 -6.21 -30.28
C GLU A 427 30.23 -5.61 -31.43
N ARG A 428 30.38 -6.35 -32.53
CA ARG A 428 31.11 -5.87 -33.71
C ARG A 428 30.41 -4.68 -34.38
N LEU A 429 29.07 -4.72 -34.55
CA LEU A 429 28.32 -3.57 -35.10
C LEU A 429 28.44 -2.33 -34.20
N ARG A 430 28.38 -2.50 -32.87
CA ARG A 430 28.61 -1.40 -31.91
C ARG A 430 30.02 -0.82 -32.02
N ASN A 431 31.04 -1.65 -32.21
CA ASN A 431 32.42 -1.19 -32.35
C ASN A 431 32.65 -0.38 -33.64
N VAL A 432 31.92 -0.72 -34.72
CA VAL A 432 31.99 0.01 -35.99
C VAL A 432 31.20 1.32 -35.92
N VAL A 433 29.96 1.28 -35.45
CA VAL A 433 29.05 2.45 -35.40
C VAL A 433 29.44 3.43 -34.28
N GLY A 434 29.84 2.91 -33.11
CA GLY A 434 30.09 3.70 -31.90
C GLY A 434 31.32 4.62 -31.96
N ARG A 435 32.20 4.47 -32.94
CA ARG A 435 33.35 5.37 -33.15
C ARG A 435 32.96 6.72 -33.75
N LEU A 436 31.74 6.84 -34.27
CA LEU A 436 31.31 7.94 -35.14
C LEU A 436 29.98 8.58 -34.69
N GLU A 437 29.42 8.15 -33.55
CA GLU A 437 28.02 8.41 -33.18
C GLU A 437 27.79 9.63 -32.28
N SER A 438 26.59 10.21 -32.40
CA SER A 438 25.92 10.92 -31.30
C SER A 438 24.86 10.02 -30.66
N SER A 439 24.85 9.95 -29.34
CA SER A 439 23.94 9.06 -28.60
C SER A 439 22.53 9.66 -28.52
N TRP A 440 21.54 9.01 -29.11
CA TRP A 440 20.13 9.35 -28.93
C TRP A 440 19.65 9.02 -27.49
N ARG A 441 18.92 9.94 -26.85
CA ARG A 441 18.40 9.76 -25.49
C ARG A 441 16.97 9.17 -25.52
N PRO A 442 16.69 8.11 -24.75
CA PRO A 442 15.34 7.63 -24.51
C PRO A 442 14.45 8.67 -23.82
N ALA A 443 13.13 8.54 -24.00
CA ALA A 443 12.12 9.37 -23.35
C ALA A 443 12.18 9.26 -21.82
N SER A 444 11.92 10.37 -21.12
CA SER A 444 11.83 10.36 -19.66
C SER A 444 10.54 9.67 -19.17
N PRO A 445 10.47 9.23 -17.90
CA PRO A 445 9.23 8.74 -17.29
C PRO A 445 8.06 9.73 -17.39
N GLU A 446 8.33 11.03 -17.23
CA GLU A 446 7.33 12.10 -17.30
C GLU A 446 6.80 12.28 -18.73
N GLU A 447 7.67 12.18 -19.74
CA GLU A 447 7.28 12.21 -21.15
C GLU A 447 6.47 10.96 -21.55
N SER A 448 6.72 9.84 -20.88
CA SER A 448 6.01 8.59 -21.11
C SER A 448 4.52 8.71 -20.79
N PHE A 449 4.12 9.57 -19.84
CA PHE A 449 2.71 9.84 -19.53
C PHE A 449 1.98 10.45 -20.74
N GLU A 450 2.62 11.44 -21.38
CA GLU A 450 2.05 12.12 -22.56
C GLU A 450 1.98 11.18 -23.77
N ILE A 451 2.97 10.30 -23.94
CA ILE A 451 2.96 9.26 -24.97
C ILE A 451 1.74 8.35 -24.79
N VAL A 452 1.52 7.84 -23.58
CA VAL A 452 0.40 6.94 -23.29
C VAL A 452 -0.93 7.67 -23.45
N ARG A 453 -1.04 8.90 -22.94
CA ARG A 453 -2.26 9.72 -23.05
C ARG A 453 -2.65 9.96 -24.51
N ARG A 454 -1.73 10.43 -25.36
CA ARG A 454 -2.03 10.74 -26.79
C ARG A 454 -2.42 9.51 -27.59
N ARG A 455 -1.89 8.34 -27.23
CA ARG A 455 -2.22 7.07 -27.89
C ARG A 455 -3.55 6.47 -27.44
N LEU A 456 -3.97 6.71 -26.20
CA LEU A 456 -5.22 6.14 -25.69
C LEU A 456 -6.43 7.07 -25.85
N PHE A 457 -6.20 8.38 -25.86
CA PHE A 457 -7.26 9.38 -25.85
C PHE A 457 -7.18 10.36 -27.01
N GLN A 458 -8.36 10.83 -27.43
CA GLN A 458 -8.47 11.91 -28.39
C GLN A 458 -8.04 13.25 -27.77
N PRO A 459 -7.60 14.23 -28.58
CA PRO A 459 -7.39 15.59 -28.11
C PRO A 459 -8.66 16.16 -27.46
N ILE A 460 -8.49 16.91 -26.37
CA ILE A 460 -9.60 17.60 -25.70
C ILE A 460 -10.08 18.70 -26.65
N ALA A 461 -11.28 18.53 -27.21
CA ALA A 461 -11.84 19.41 -28.23
C ALA A 461 -12.42 20.71 -27.64
N ASP A 462 -12.92 20.68 -26.40
CA ASP A 462 -13.60 21.81 -25.76
C ASP A 462 -12.67 22.57 -24.79
N PRO A 463 -12.47 23.88 -24.97
CA PRO A 463 -11.77 24.73 -23.99
C PRO A 463 -12.31 24.62 -22.56
N GLU A 464 -13.60 24.36 -22.35
CA GLU A 464 -14.18 24.17 -21.01
C GLU A 464 -13.71 22.86 -20.35
N ALA A 465 -13.44 21.82 -21.13
CA ALA A 465 -12.93 20.56 -20.62
C ALA A 465 -11.52 20.70 -20.01
N TYR A 466 -10.71 21.66 -20.49
CA TYR A 466 -9.43 22.01 -19.85
C TYR A 466 -9.63 22.62 -18.45
N LYS A 467 -10.67 23.44 -18.25
CA LYS A 467 -11.00 23.99 -16.92
C LYS A 467 -11.43 22.89 -15.95
N HIS A 468 -12.21 21.93 -16.41
CA HIS A 468 -12.62 20.79 -15.60
C HIS A 468 -11.45 19.89 -15.22
N ARG A 469 -10.53 19.61 -16.16
CA ARG A 469 -9.26 18.92 -15.88
C ARG A 469 -8.48 19.62 -14.76
N ASP A 470 -8.29 20.93 -14.89
CA ASP A 470 -7.51 21.73 -13.94
C ASP A 470 -8.18 21.80 -12.57
N THR A 471 -9.51 21.86 -12.54
CA THR A 471 -10.31 21.79 -11.31
C THR A 471 -10.14 20.46 -10.61
N THR A 472 -10.18 19.34 -11.35
CA THR A 472 -9.93 18.00 -10.81
C THR A 472 -8.51 17.89 -10.25
N ALA A 473 -7.49 18.30 -11.02
CA ALA A 473 -6.10 18.27 -10.57
C ALA A 473 -5.90 19.08 -9.28
N ARG A 474 -6.48 20.27 -9.21
CA ARG A 474 -6.42 21.14 -8.03
C ARG A 474 -7.13 20.53 -6.82
N ALA A 475 -8.27 19.87 -7.00
CA ALA A 475 -8.99 19.21 -5.92
C ALA A 475 -8.17 18.06 -5.29
N PHE A 476 -7.45 17.28 -6.12
CA PHE A 476 -6.52 16.27 -5.62
C PHE A 476 -5.30 16.90 -4.91
N ALA A 477 -4.73 17.97 -5.48
CA ALA A 477 -3.63 18.70 -4.82
C ALA A 477 -4.05 19.31 -3.47
N ASP A 478 -5.27 19.85 -3.37
CA ASP A 478 -5.86 20.36 -2.13
C ASP A 478 -6.06 19.25 -1.10
N LEU A 479 -6.53 18.05 -1.51
CA LEU A 479 -6.64 16.88 -0.65
C LEU A 479 -5.28 16.48 -0.06
N TYR A 480 -4.24 16.40 -0.90
CA TYR A 480 -2.89 16.03 -0.47
C TYR A 480 -2.28 17.08 0.47
N ARG A 481 -2.50 18.38 0.21
CA ARG A 481 -2.06 19.47 1.10
C ARG A 481 -2.82 19.47 2.44
N ALA A 482 -4.13 19.22 2.44
CA ALA A 482 -4.95 19.21 3.66
C ALA A 482 -4.58 18.05 4.60
N HIS A 483 -4.18 16.90 4.05
CA HIS A 483 -3.82 15.71 4.80
C HIS A 483 -2.36 15.29 4.59
N ALA A 484 -1.42 16.25 4.57
CA ALA A 484 -0.02 16.02 4.23
C ALA A 484 0.69 14.92 5.07
N ALA A 485 0.24 14.65 6.29
CA ALA A 485 0.80 13.59 7.15
C ALA A 485 0.45 12.16 6.68
N GLU A 486 -0.65 12.01 5.93
CA GLU A 486 -1.22 10.74 5.47
C GLU A 486 -0.74 10.33 4.07
N PHE A 487 -0.08 11.24 3.35
CA PHE A 487 0.38 11.05 1.97
C PHE A 487 1.91 11.22 1.85
N PRO A 488 2.53 10.76 0.75
CA PRO A 488 3.94 11.02 0.48
C PRO A 488 4.23 12.53 0.35
N PRO A 489 5.39 13.01 0.82
CA PRO A 489 5.72 14.44 0.87
C PRO A 489 5.74 15.10 -0.52
N GLU A 490 6.11 14.37 -1.57
CA GLU A 490 6.13 14.86 -2.95
C GLU A 490 4.75 15.30 -3.46
N CYS A 491 3.66 14.72 -2.94
CA CYS A 491 2.30 14.96 -3.42
C CYS A 491 1.73 16.34 -3.04
N ALA A 492 2.30 17.00 -2.03
CA ALA A 492 1.86 18.32 -1.58
C ALA A 492 2.43 19.48 -2.42
N THR A 493 3.33 19.18 -3.36
CA THR A 493 4.03 20.18 -4.20
C THR A 493 3.19 20.63 -5.40
N SER A 494 3.48 21.82 -5.93
CA SER A 494 2.89 22.30 -7.20
C SER A 494 3.26 21.41 -8.39
N ASP A 495 4.45 20.82 -8.36
CA ASP A 495 4.94 19.96 -9.44
C ASP A 495 4.09 18.69 -9.57
N TYR A 496 3.59 18.15 -8.45
CA TYR A 496 2.69 17.01 -8.48
C TYR A 496 1.31 17.36 -9.07
N GLU A 497 0.81 18.57 -8.82
CA GLU A 497 -0.41 19.07 -9.46
C GLU A 497 -0.24 19.13 -11.00
N GLU A 498 0.90 19.64 -11.47
CA GLU A 498 1.24 19.66 -12.89
C GLU A 498 1.39 18.25 -13.48
N ARG A 499 1.95 17.30 -12.73
CA ARG A 499 1.99 15.88 -13.13
C ARG A 499 0.60 15.31 -13.32
N ILE A 500 -0.36 15.62 -12.44
CA ILE A 500 -1.75 15.17 -12.60
C ILE A 500 -2.38 15.78 -13.86
N LYS A 501 -2.16 17.08 -14.14
CA LYS A 501 -2.67 17.74 -15.36
C LYS A 501 -2.16 17.08 -16.65
N ARG A 502 -0.87 16.72 -16.68
CA ARG A 502 -0.23 16.04 -17.83
C ARG A 502 -0.69 14.59 -17.99
N ALA A 503 -0.88 13.87 -16.88
CA ALA A 503 -1.28 12.46 -16.90
C ALA A 503 -2.81 12.25 -17.07
N PHE A 504 -3.62 13.31 -16.91
CA PHE A 504 -5.09 13.23 -16.98
C PHE A 504 -5.58 12.48 -18.24
N PRO A 505 -6.48 11.49 -18.11
CA PRO A 505 -7.30 11.17 -16.93
C PRO A 505 -6.70 10.10 -15.99
N ILE A 506 -5.44 9.73 -16.16
CA ILE A 506 -4.77 8.66 -15.40
C ILE A 506 -3.99 9.29 -14.25
N HIS A 507 -4.10 8.74 -13.04
CA HIS A 507 -3.35 9.22 -11.89
C HIS A 507 -1.85 8.84 -12.02
N PRO A 508 -0.90 9.77 -11.74
CA PRO A 508 0.54 9.52 -11.89
C PRO A 508 1.06 8.28 -11.16
N GLU A 509 0.47 7.95 -10.00
CA GLU A 509 0.84 6.76 -9.21
C GLU A 509 0.73 5.44 -9.99
N ILE A 510 -0.21 5.30 -10.94
CA ILE A 510 -0.31 4.10 -11.78
C ILE A 510 0.97 3.93 -12.60
N PHE A 511 1.41 5.02 -13.23
CA PHE A 511 2.60 4.97 -14.07
C PHE A 511 3.86 4.79 -13.24
N ASP A 512 3.95 5.41 -12.07
CA ASP A 512 5.08 5.21 -11.17
C ASP A 512 5.21 3.72 -10.80
N ARG A 513 4.10 3.03 -10.49
CA ARG A 513 4.11 1.57 -10.28
C ARG A 513 4.50 0.78 -11.52
N LEU A 514 3.93 1.09 -12.69
CA LEU A 514 4.21 0.34 -13.91
C LEU A 514 5.64 0.53 -14.44
N TYR A 515 6.20 1.75 -14.37
CA TYR A 515 7.54 2.05 -14.86
C TYR A 515 8.65 1.79 -13.85
N GLN A 516 8.39 1.84 -12.55
CA GLN A 516 9.41 1.53 -11.55
C GLN A 516 9.40 0.04 -11.18
N ASP A 517 8.20 -0.53 -10.97
CA ASP A 517 8.07 -1.87 -10.39
C ASP A 517 7.83 -2.93 -11.47
N TRP A 518 6.85 -2.75 -12.37
CA TRP A 518 6.56 -3.75 -13.40
C TRP A 518 7.64 -3.83 -14.48
N SER A 519 8.35 -2.72 -14.69
CA SER A 519 9.41 -2.57 -15.68
C SER A 519 10.66 -3.41 -15.40
N SER A 520 10.79 -3.94 -14.16
CA SER A 520 11.85 -4.87 -13.79
C SER A 520 11.56 -6.31 -14.21
N LEU A 521 10.32 -6.63 -14.62
CA LEU A 521 9.95 -7.96 -15.10
C LEU A 521 10.43 -8.15 -16.55
N VAL A 522 11.22 -9.19 -16.80
CA VAL A 522 11.78 -9.50 -18.13
C VAL A 522 10.71 -9.64 -19.21
N LYS A 523 9.54 -10.19 -18.88
CA LYS A 523 8.42 -10.38 -19.81
C LYS A 523 7.60 -9.10 -20.04
N PHE A 524 7.77 -8.05 -19.23
CA PHE A 524 6.97 -6.83 -19.29
C PHE A 524 7.68 -5.78 -20.16
N GLN A 525 7.25 -5.68 -21.42
CA GLN A 525 7.77 -4.67 -22.35
C GLN A 525 7.32 -3.27 -21.90
N ARG A 526 8.17 -2.52 -21.16
CA ARG A 526 7.81 -1.26 -20.45
C ARG A 526 6.72 -0.42 -21.12
N THR A 527 6.94 0.09 -22.32
CA THR A 527 5.99 1.01 -22.99
C THR A 527 4.81 0.27 -23.62
N ARG A 528 5.04 -0.85 -24.29
CA ARG A 528 3.99 -1.62 -25.00
C ARG A 528 3.07 -2.38 -24.05
N GLY A 529 3.63 -2.94 -22.98
CA GLY A 529 2.90 -3.58 -21.89
C GLY A 529 2.01 -2.59 -21.15
N VAL A 530 2.52 -1.40 -20.84
CA VAL A 530 1.70 -0.31 -20.27
C VAL A 530 0.56 0.09 -21.19
N LEU A 531 0.84 0.35 -22.47
CA LEU A 531 -0.20 0.71 -23.44
C LEU A 531 -1.29 -0.36 -23.56
N ARG A 532 -0.90 -1.64 -23.64
CA ARG A 532 -1.84 -2.76 -23.70
C ARG A 532 -2.72 -2.86 -22.46
N LEU A 533 -2.09 -2.82 -21.28
CA LEU A 533 -2.79 -2.88 -20.01
C LEU A 533 -3.76 -1.71 -19.87
N MET A 534 -3.29 -0.49 -20.12
CA MET A 534 -4.11 0.71 -19.98
C MET A 534 -5.21 0.79 -21.04
N ALA A 535 -5.00 0.31 -22.26
CA ALA A 535 -6.07 0.19 -23.26
C ALA A 535 -7.18 -0.75 -22.79
N ALA A 536 -6.82 -1.92 -22.22
CA ALA A 536 -7.79 -2.85 -21.66
C ALA A 536 -8.54 -2.25 -20.46
N VAL A 537 -7.82 -1.60 -19.55
CA VAL A 537 -8.42 -0.92 -18.37
C VAL A 537 -9.38 0.19 -18.81
N VAL A 538 -8.95 1.08 -19.70
CA VAL A 538 -9.77 2.21 -20.18
C VAL A 538 -11.00 1.68 -20.91
N HIS A 539 -10.87 0.65 -21.74
CA HIS A 539 -12.01 0.02 -22.42
C HIS A 539 -13.05 -0.52 -21.42
N VAL A 540 -12.61 -1.33 -20.44
CA VAL A 540 -13.51 -1.91 -19.44
C VAL A 540 -14.17 -0.82 -18.58
N LEU A 541 -13.41 0.20 -18.17
CA LEU A 541 -13.97 1.33 -17.43
C LEU A 541 -14.96 2.12 -18.28
N TRP A 542 -14.67 2.35 -19.57
CA TRP A 542 -15.55 3.02 -20.50
C TRP A 542 -16.87 2.26 -20.67
N GLU A 543 -16.82 0.96 -20.91
CA GLU A 543 -17.99 0.07 -21.05
C GLU A 543 -18.83 0.01 -19.76
N LYS A 544 -18.20 -0.10 -18.59
CA LYS A 544 -18.88 -0.16 -17.28
C LYS A 544 -19.49 1.16 -16.82
N GLY A 545 -19.27 2.28 -17.52
CA GLY A 545 -19.86 3.56 -17.10
C GLY A 545 -19.18 4.20 -15.88
N ASP A 546 -17.88 3.95 -15.66
CA ASP A 546 -17.07 4.50 -14.57
C ASP A 546 -17.29 6.01 -14.30
N LYS A 547 -17.68 6.35 -13.08
CA LYS A 547 -18.04 7.73 -12.67
C LYS A 547 -16.93 8.46 -11.91
N ASN A 548 -15.74 7.88 -11.84
CA ASN A 548 -14.65 8.47 -11.06
C ASN A 548 -14.06 9.70 -11.79
N PRO A 549 -13.53 10.69 -11.06
CA PRO A 549 -12.92 11.89 -11.67
C PRO A 549 -11.53 11.60 -12.27
N LEU A 550 -10.84 10.56 -11.80
CA LEU A 550 -9.55 10.08 -12.28
C LEU A 550 -9.49 8.55 -12.22
N ILE A 551 -8.70 7.97 -13.11
CA ILE A 551 -8.34 6.55 -13.05
C ILE A 551 -7.19 6.39 -12.04
N LEU A 552 -7.51 5.83 -10.88
CA LEU A 552 -6.57 5.56 -9.77
C LEU A 552 -6.14 4.09 -9.76
N PRO A 553 -5.02 3.74 -9.11
CA PRO A 553 -4.62 2.33 -8.89
C PRO A 553 -5.77 1.47 -8.37
N SER A 554 -6.57 2.01 -7.44
CA SER A 554 -7.72 1.33 -6.86
C SER A 554 -8.90 1.10 -7.81
N THR A 555 -8.96 1.84 -8.93
CA THR A 555 -10.06 1.76 -9.91
C THR A 555 -9.82 0.73 -11.00
N ILE A 556 -8.60 0.19 -11.11
CA ILE A 556 -8.28 -0.86 -12.08
C ILE A 556 -9.19 -2.07 -11.85
N PRO A 557 -9.99 -2.51 -12.84
CA PRO A 557 -10.97 -3.57 -12.66
C PRO A 557 -10.28 -4.95 -12.75
N LEU A 558 -9.68 -5.40 -11.64
CA LEU A 558 -9.00 -6.69 -11.55
C LEU A 558 -9.98 -7.88 -11.56
N ASP A 559 -11.27 -7.61 -11.38
CA ASP A 559 -12.39 -8.54 -11.55
C ASP A 559 -12.65 -8.91 -13.01
N ASP A 560 -12.18 -8.09 -13.96
CA ASP A 560 -12.37 -8.35 -15.39
C ASP A 560 -11.31 -9.31 -15.95
N PRO A 561 -11.70 -10.42 -16.62
CA PRO A 561 -10.76 -11.39 -17.16
C PRO A 561 -9.75 -10.81 -18.16
N ARG A 562 -10.11 -9.76 -18.90
CA ARG A 562 -9.21 -9.14 -19.89
C ARG A 562 -8.05 -8.43 -19.21
N VAL A 563 -8.35 -7.67 -18.15
CA VAL A 563 -7.34 -6.96 -17.35
C VAL A 563 -6.51 -7.95 -16.54
N GLN A 564 -7.16 -8.96 -15.94
CA GLN A 564 -6.48 -10.01 -15.19
C GLN A 564 -5.49 -10.78 -16.07
N SER A 565 -5.87 -11.16 -17.28
CA SER A 565 -5.01 -11.88 -18.23
C SER A 565 -3.80 -11.04 -18.64
N GLU A 566 -3.99 -9.75 -18.92
CA GLU A 566 -2.89 -8.85 -19.28
C GLU A 566 -1.90 -8.64 -18.12
N LEU A 567 -2.35 -8.59 -16.86
CA LEU A 567 -1.47 -8.48 -15.70
C LEU A 567 -0.75 -9.80 -15.38
N THR A 568 -1.50 -10.90 -15.29
CA THR A 568 -0.97 -12.19 -14.81
C THR A 568 -0.01 -12.85 -15.80
N ARG A 569 -0.14 -12.63 -17.11
CA ARG A 569 0.78 -13.19 -18.12
C ARG A 569 2.24 -12.74 -17.97
N HIS A 570 2.47 -11.62 -17.29
CA HIS A 570 3.79 -11.05 -17.08
C HIS A 570 4.42 -11.46 -15.73
N LEU A 571 3.61 -11.97 -14.80
CA LEU A 571 4.05 -12.35 -13.47
C LEU A 571 4.55 -13.82 -13.45
N PRO A 572 5.58 -14.14 -12.65
CA PRO A 572 5.91 -15.52 -12.31
C PRO A 572 4.83 -16.07 -11.35
N ASP A 573 4.52 -17.36 -11.47
CA ASP A 573 3.53 -18.10 -10.66
C ASP A 573 2.03 -17.76 -10.88
N ASN A 574 1.14 -18.63 -10.39
CA ASN A 574 -0.30 -18.53 -10.60
C ASN A 574 -0.93 -17.52 -9.63
N TRP A 575 -1.05 -16.25 -10.03
CA TRP A 575 -1.67 -15.17 -9.25
C TRP A 575 -3.21 -15.17 -9.24
N ALA A 576 -3.84 -15.94 -10.13
CA ALA A 576 -5.30 -15.96 -10.25
C ALA A 576 -6.04 -16.34 -8.94
N PRO A 577 -5.59 -17.33 -8.15
CA PRO A 577 -6.22 -17.67 -6.86
C PRO A 577 -6.10 -16.56 -5.80
N ILE A 578 -5.03 -15.77 -5.85
CA ILE A 578 -4.81 -14.65 -4.93
C ILE A 578 -5.79 -13.54 -5.27
N ILE A 579 -5.91 -13.22 -6.57
CA ILE A 579 -6.84 -12.20 -7.05
C ILE A 579 -8.28 -12.59 -6.69
N SER A 580 -8.68 -13.84 -6.94
CA SER A 580 -10.05 -14.29 -6.70
C SER A 580 -10.43 -14.35 -5.22
N ARG A 581 -9.47 -14.60 -4.32
CA ARG A 581 -9.73 -14.75 -2.89
C ARG A 581 -9.53 -13.47 -2.08
N ASP A 582 -8.44 -12.75 -2.31
CA ASP A 582 -8.00 -11.66 -1.42
C ASP A 582 -7.93 -10.28 -2.08
N VAL A 583 -8.14 -10.17 -3.41
CA VAL A 583 -8.04 -8.88 -4.11
C VAL A 583 -9.39 -8.42 -4.69
N ASP A 584 -9.96 -9.17 -5.62
CA ASP A 584 -11.05 -8.67 -6.47
C ASP A 584 -11.91 -9.74 -7.17
N GLY A 585 -12.05 -10.93 -6.57
CA GLY A 585 -13.00 -11.94 -7.05
C GLY A 585 -14.43 -11.76 -6.53
N GLU A 586 -15.39 -12.49 -7.12
CA GLU A 586 -16.82 -12.42 -6.79
C GLU A 586 -17.14 -12.65 -5.30
N ASN A 587 -16.39 -13.53 -4.64
CA ASN A 587 -16.53 -13.86 -3.21
C ASN A 587 -15.27 -13.47 -2.40
N ALA A 588 -14.52 -12.48 -2.89
CA ALA A 588 -13.26 -12.10 -2.26
C ALA A 588 -13.46 -11.44 -0.89
N LEU A 589 -12.46 -11.60 -0.02
CA LEU A 589 -12.45 -11.01 1.32
C LEU A 589 -12.75 -9.49 1.34
N PRO A 590 -12.21 -8.66 0.43
CA PRO A 590 -12.49 -7.22 0.44
C PRO A 590 -13.98 -6.89 0.29
N LEU A 591 -14.70 -7.62 -0.59
CA LEU A 591 -16.15 -7.43 -0.77
C LEU A 591 -16.93 -7.80 0.49
N ARG A 592 -16.50 -8.85 1.21
CA ARG A 592 -17.12 -9.25 2.47
C ARG A 592 -16.92 -8.20 3.57
N ILE A 593 -15.70 -7.69 3.72
CA ILE A 593 -15.40 -6.61 4.69
C ILE A 593 -16.21 -5.36 4.39
N ASP A 594 -16.28 -4.97 3.12
CA ASP A 594 -17.06 -3.81 2.67
C ASP A 594 -18.58 -4.02 2.91
N ALA A 595 -19.10 -5.25 2.77
CA ALA A 595 -20.50 -5.57 3.07
C ALA A 595 -20.82 -5.61 4.58
N GLU A 596 -19.88 -6.06 5.41
CA GLU A 596 -20.04 -6.16 6.86
C GLU A 596 -19.95 -4.78 7.56
N VAL A 597 -19.17 -3.84 6.99
CA VAL A 597 -18.93 -2.52 7.60
C VAL A 597 -19.47 -1.40 6.69
N PRO A 598 -20.63 -0.78 7.00
CA PRO A 598 -21.28 0.21 6.14
C PRO A 598 -20.40 1.41 5.75
N ASN A 599 -19.56 1.90 6.67
CA ASN A 599 -18.65 3.02 6.40
C ASN A 599 -17.57 2.69 5.38
N LEU A 600 -17.13 1.42 5.31
CA LEU A 600 -16.18 0.95 4.30
C LEU A 600 -16.91 0.66 2.98
N GLY A 601 -18.08 0.01 3.07
CA GLY A 601 -18.92 -0.32 1.93
C GLY A 601 -19.37 0.87 1.10
N LYS A 602 -19.63 2.03 1.72
CA LYS A 602 -19.98 3.27 1.02
C LYS A 602 -18.94 3.66 -0.05
N PHE A 603 -17.67 3.39 0.21
CA PHE A 603 -16.56 3.75 -0.68
C PHE A 603 -15.88 2.53 -1.33
N GLN A 604 -16.36 1.31 -1.04
CA GLN A 604 -15.68 0.06 -1.38
C GLN A 604 -14.20 0.09 -0.93
N ALA A 605 -13.97 0.56 0.30
CA ALA A 605 -12.65 0.94 0.77
C ALA A 605 -11.70 -0.27 0.83
N ALA A 606 -12.16 -1.43 1.28
CA ALA A 606 -11.34 -2.64 1.31
C ALA A 606 -10.97 -3.09 -0.11
N ARG A 607 -11.94 -3.09 -1.03
CA ARG A 607 -11.68 -3.44 -2.45
C ARG A 607 -10.64 -2.52 -3.08
N ARG A 608 -10.74 -1.21 -2.85
CA ARG A 608 -9.80 -0.20 -3.36
C ARG A 608 -8.38 -0.40 -2.83
N VAL A 609 -8.26 -0.67 -1.52
CA VAL A 609 -6.98 -0.94 -0.86
C VAL A 609 -6.33 -2.20 -1.43
N ALA A 610 -7.09 -3.29 -1.56
CA ALA A 610 -6.57 -4.56 -2.06
C ALA A 610 -6.02 -4.44 -3.49
N ARG A 611 -6.77 -3.79 -4.40
CA ARG A 611 -6.32 -3.53 -5.78
C ARG A 611 -5.03 -2.73 -5.85
N THR A 612 -4.91 -1.70 -5.01
CA THR A 612 -3.72 -0.83 -4.95
C THR A 612 -2.48 -1.58 -4.47
N ILE A 613 -2.63 -2.40 -3.42
CA ILE A 613 -1.52 -3.23 -2.91
C ILE A 613 -1.08 -4.22 -3.99
N PHE A 614 -2.03 -4.91 -4.64
CA PHE A 614 -1.72 -5.86 -5.71
C PHE A 614 -0.88 -5.19 -6.81
N LEU A 615 -1.30 -4.03 -7.32
CA LEU A 615 -0.59 -3.33 -8.39
C LEU A 615 0.87 -3.00 -8.02
N GLY A 616 1.15 -2.57 -6.79
CA GLY A 616 2.52 -2.19 -6.40
C GLY A 616 3.36 -3.31 -5.78
N SER A 617 2.75 -4.43 -5.37
CA SER A 617 3.47 -5.52 -4.70
C SER A 617 3.74 -6.72 -5.59
N ALA A 618 2.82 -7.06 -6.50
CA ALA A 618 2.94 -8.25 -7.37
C ALA A 618 4.25 -8.33 -8.20
N PRO A 619 4.80 -7.25 -8.78
CA PRO A 619 6.05 -7.35 -9.56
C PRO A 619 7.31 -7.51 -8.69
N LYS A 620 7.23 -7.29 -7.37
CA LYS A 620 8.39 -7.29 -6.44
C LYS A 620 8.64 -8.64 -5.75
N VAL A 621 8.07 -9.72 -6.26
CA VAL A 621 8.20 -11.06 -5.67
C VAL A 621 9.66 -11.48 -5.70
N GLY A 622 10.22 -11.76 -4.52
CA GLY A 622 11.64 -12.10 -4.35
C GLY A 622 12.59 -10.90 -4.21
N ALA A 623 12.12 -9.65 -4.28
CA ALA A 623 12.95 -8.47 -4.05
C ALA A 623 13.28 -8.27 -2.55
N ALA A 624 14.40 -7.58 -2.27
CA ALA A 624 14.86 -7.28 -0.91
C ALA A 624 13.95 -6.27 -0.17
N HIS A 625 13.32 -5.35 -0.90
CA HIS A 625 12.31 -4.42 -0.38
C HIS A 625 10.94 -4.80 -0.93
N ARG A 626 10.12 -5.45 -0.08
CA ARG A 626 8.78 -5.93 -0.46
C ARG A 626 7.71 -4.93 -0.04
N GLY A 627 6.71 -4.76 -0.90
CA GLY A 627 5.46 -4.09 -0.58
C GLY A 627 5.38 -2.59 -0.79
N LEU A 628 4.20 -2.06 -0.48
CA LEU A 628 3.90 -0.62 -0.46
C LEU A 628 3.74 -0.13 0.97
N GLU A 629 4.17 1.10 1.21
CA GLU A 629 3.90 1.81 2.44
C GLU A 629 2.42 2.25 2.55
N ASP A 630 1.89 2.31 3.77
CA ASP A 630 0.54 2.80 4.10
C ASP A 630 0.20 4.14 3.40
N ARG A 631 1.13 5.11 3.39
CA ARG A 631 0.93 6.41 2.72
C ARG A 631 0.73 6.29 1.21
N ARG A 632 1.44 5.37 0.55
CA ARG A 632 1.30 5.11 -0.90
C ARG A 632 0.03 4.33 -1.22
N ILE A 633 -0.39 3.44 -0.32
CA ILE A 633 -1.68 2.74 -0.44
C ILE A 633 -2.83 3.76 -0.39
N LYS A 634 -2.79 4.70 0.57
CA LYS A 634 -3.76 5.79 0.68
C LYS A 634 -3.77 6.68 -0.57
N LEU A 635 -2.60 7.02 -1.10
CA LEU A 635 -2.45 7.79 -2.34
C LEU A 635 -3.15 7.10 -3.53
N GLY A 636 -3.08 5.78 -3.62
CA GLY A 636 -3.72 5.02 -4.69
C GLY A 636 -5.23 4.82 -4.54
N CYS A 637 -5.83 5.19 -3.39
CA CYS A 637 -7.22 4.89 -3.05
C CYS A 637 -8.12 6.13 -2.82
N ALA A 638 -7.59 7.15 -2.17
CA ALA A 638 -8.37 8.27 -1.66
C ALA A 638 -8.74 9.28 -2.76
N MET A 639 -10.01 9.67 -2.84
CA MET A 639 -10.50 10.72 -3.73
C MET A 639 -10.88 12.00 -2.96
N PRO A 640 -10.91 13.17 -3.62
CA PRO A 640 -11.38 14.41 -2.99
C PRO A 640 -12.79 14.27 -2.41
N GLY A 641 -12.95 14.62 -1.14
CA GLY A 641 -14.21 14.46 -0.39
C GLY A 641 -14.30 13.18 0.45
N GLU A 642 -13.36 12.25 0.29
CA GLU A 642 -13.26 11.03 1.12
C GLU A 642 -12.20 11.23 2.22
N SER A 643 -12.40 10.59 3.38
CA SER A 643 -11.44 10.66 4.49
C SER A 643 -10.36 9.57 4.35
N PRO A 644 -9.05 9.92 4.33
CA PRO A 644 -7.95 8.94 4.25
C PRO A 644 -7.96 7.89 5.38
N ALA A 645 -8.53 8.22 6.54
CA ALA A 645 -8.60 7.32 7.69
C ALA A 645 -9.45 6.07 7.42
N VAL A 646 -10.45 6.16 6.54
CA VAL A 646 -11.32 5.04 6.16
C VAL A 646 -10.50 3.93 5.48
N PHE A 647 -9.58 4.31 4.60
CA PHE A 647 -8.68 3.38 3.92
C PHE A 647 -7.65 2.76 4.87
N GLY A 648 -7.19 3.51 5.88
CA GLY A 648 -6.36 2.98 6.96
C GLY A 648 -7.09 1.92 7.81
N ASP A 649 -8.39 2.07 8.07
CA ASP A 649 -9.18 1.04 8.76
C ASP A 649 -9.39 -0.20 7.90
N ALA A 650 -9.71 0.00 6.62
CA ALA A 650 -9.84 -1.11 5.67
C ALA A 650 -8.54 -1.92 5.56
N LEU A 651 -7.39 -1.25 5.50
CA LEU A 651 -6.06 -1.88 5.45
C LEU A 651 -5.78 -2.76 6.67
N ARG A 652 -6.08 -2.28 7.89
CA ARG A 652 -5.89 -3.06 9.12
C ARG A 652 -6.78 -4.32 9.14
N ARG A 653 -8.03 -4.21 8.70
CA ARG A 653 -8.96 -5.35 8.64
C ARG A 653 -8.53 -6.38 7.61
N LEU A 654 -8.07 -5.92 6.45
CA LEU A 654 -7.52 -6.79 5.41
C LEU A 654 -6.27 -7.53 5.92
N ALA A 655 -5.32 -6.81 6.51
CA ALA A 655 -4.09 -7.42 7.05
C ALA A 655 -4.36 -8.47 8.14
N ALA A 656 -5.45 -8.33 8.89
CA ALA A 656 -5.84 -9.28 9.92
C ALA A 656 -6.50 -10.57 9.39
N GLN A 657 -7.18 -10.52 8.23
CA GLN A 657 -8.02 -11.63 7.75
C GLN A 657 -7.56 -12.24 6.40
N ALA A 658 -6.72 -11.55 5.64
CA ALA A 658 -6.30 -11.99 4.33
C ALA A 658 -5.36 -13.20 4.41
N THR A 659 -5.51 -14.09 3.42
CA THR A 659 -4.74 -15.34 3.33
C THR A 659 -3.33 -15.10 2.80
N TYR A 660 -3.15 -14.16 1.89
CA TYR A 660 -1.91 -13.93 1.13
C TYR A 660 -1.30 -12.53 1.37
N LEU A 661 -1.91 -11.70 2.21
CA LEU A 661 -1.44 -10.34 2.50
C LEU A 661 -0.53 -10.35 3.74
N TYR A 662 0.71 -9.91 3.55
CA TYR A 662 1.70 -9.76 4.60
C TYR A 662 1.81 -8.29 5.04
N GLN A 663 2.18 -8.09 6.30
CA GLN A 663 2.41 -6.79 6.91
C GLN A 663 3.73 -6.81 7.68
N ASP A 664 4.61 -5.86 7.40
CA ASP A 664 5.81 -5.56 8.20
C ASP A 664 5.88 -4.05 8.51
N GLY A 665 5.59 -3.69 9.75
CA GLY A 665 5.48 -2.29 10.17
C GLY A 665 4.44 -1.54 9.33
N THR A 666 4.92 -0.60 8.50
CA THR A 666 4.13 0.23 7.59
C THR A 666 4.03 -0.32 6.17
N HIS A 667 4.68 -1.45 5.87
CA HIS A 667 4.74 -2.06 4.54
C HIS A 667 3.78 -3.23 4.41
N PHE A 668 3.09 -3.31 3.27
CA PHE A 668 2.11 -4.36 2.96
C PHE A 668 2.35 -4.94 1.56
N TRP A 669 2.26 -6.26 1.42
CA TRP A 669 2.44 -6.94 0.14
C TRP A 669 1.65 -8.23 0.03
N TYR A 670 1.22 -8.56 -1.17
CA TYR A 670 0.77 -9.92 -1.50
C TYR A 670 1.96 -10.81 -1.86
N ASP A 671 1.93 -12.05 -1.40
CA ASP A 671 2.86 -13.11 -1.78
C ASP A 671 2.08 -14.36 -2.23
N THR A 672 2.73 -15.29 -2.91
CA THR A 672 2.08 -16.52 -3.41
C THR A 672 1.88 -17.57 -2.33
N GLN A 673 2.60 -17.44 -1.22
CA GLN A 673 2.50 -18.32 -0.06
C GLN A 673 1.48 -17.78 0.97
N PRO A 674 0.59 -18.62 1.51
CA PRO A 674 -0.30 -18.23 2.61
C PRO A 674 0.47 -17.72 3.83
N THR A 675 -0.11 -16.76 4.55
CA THR A 675 0.47 -16.21 5.78
C THR A 675 0.56 -17.27 6.89
N VAL A 676 1.53 -17.09 7.80
CA VAL A 676 1.67 -17.98 8.97
C VAL A 676 0.45 -17.92 9.88
N THR A 677 -0.24 -16.78 9.95
CA THR A 677 -1.50 -16.62 10.68
C THR A 677 -2.58 -17.51 10.08
N LYS A 678 -2.72 -17.55 8.75
CA LYS A 678 -3.71 -18.41 8.12
C LYS A 678 -3.38 -19.89 8.30
N LEU A 679 -2.10 -20.25 8.18
CA LEU A 679 -1.64 -21.60 8.47
C LEU A 679 -1.95 -22.02 9.92
N ALA A 680 -1.80 -21.09 10.87
CA ALA A 680 -2.11 -21.34 12.28
C ALA A 680 -3.62 -21.55 12.50
N GLU A 681 -4.48 -20.75 11.87
CA GLU A 681 -5.93 -20.96 11.91
C GLU A 681 -6.34 -22.32 11.34
N ASP A 682 -5.78 -22.70 10.20
CA ASP A 682 -6.13 -23.97 9.54
C ASP A 682 -5.67 -25.18 10.38
N ARG A 683 -4.48 -25.10 10.99
CA ARG A 683 -3.99 -26.11 11.95
C ARG A 683 -4.83 -26.14 13.24
N ALA A 684 -5.18 -24.98 13.80
CA ALA A 684 -6.05 -24.89 14.97
C ALA A 684 -7.46 -25.46 14.67
N GLY A 685 -7.97 -25.24 13.46
CA GLY A 685 -9.21 -25.82 12.97
C GLY A 685 -9.13 -27.35 12.81
N ALA A 686 -8.02 -27.87 12.29
CA ALA A 686 -7.79 -29.31 12.18
C ALA A 686 -7.75 -30.00 13.56
N LEU A 687 -7.13 -29.35 14.56
CA LEU A 687 -7.07 -29.84 15.94
C LEU A 687 -8.45 -30.00 16.61
N ARG A 688 -9.53 -29.41 16.06
CA ARG A 688 -10.91 -29.70 16.52
C ARG A 688 -11.28 -31.18 16.36
N ARG A 689 -10.64 -31.89 15.43
CA ARG A 689 -10.87 -33.33 15.17
C ARG A 689 -9.96 -34.23 16.03
N GLU A 690 -9.02 -33.65 16.78
CA GLU A 690 -8.01 -34.36 17.58
C GLU A 690 -8.02 -33.86 19.05
N PRO A 691 -9.11 -34.09 19.80
CA PRO A 691 -9.24 -33.59 21.17
C PRO A 691 -8.17 -34.13 22.13
N ASP A 692 -7.66 -35.34 21.87
CA ASP A 692 -6.64 -35.98 22.71
C ASP A 692 -5.37 -35.13 22.84
N LYS A 693 -4.89 -34.53 21.73
CA LYS A 693 -3.71 -33.64 21.75
C LYS A 693 -3.93 -32.38 22.59
N VAL A 694 -5.14 -31.85 22.56
CA VAL A 694 -5.52 -30.66 23.37
C VAL A 694 -5.55 -31.04 24.85
N PHE A 695 -6.07 -32.22 25.18
CA PHE A 695 -6.12 -32.73 26.55
C PHE A 695 -4.75 -33.06 27.13
N GLU A 696 -3.85 -33.66 26.34
CA GLU A 696 -2.47 -33.93 26.76
C GLU A 696 -1.72 -32.64 27.12
N GLU A 697 -1.84 -31.60 26.28
CA GLU A 697 -1.20 -30.30 26.55
C GLU A 697 -1.84 -29.60 27.76
N LEU A 698 -3.16 -29.70 27.93
CA LEU A 698 -3.84 -29.20 29.13
C LEU A 698 -3.35 -29.92 30.39
N GLU A 699 -3.28 -31.25 30.38
CA GLU A 699 -2.82 -32.05 31.51
C GLU A 699 -1.39 -31.66 31.90
N ARG A 700 -0.50 -31.49 30.91
CA ARG A 700 0.87 -31.01 31.13
C ARG A 700 0.88 -29.68 31.88
N ARG A 701 0.09 -28.70 31.45
CA ARG A 701 0.03 -27.37 32.09
C ARG A 701 -0.63 -27.37 33.45
N LEU A 702 -1.69 -28.17 33.64
CA LEU A 702 -2.31 -28.32 34.95
C LEU A 702 -1.36 -28.99 35.93
N ARG A 703 -0.56 -29.96 35.50
CA ARG A 703 0.48 -30.58 36.34
C ARG A 703 1.50 -29.55 36.84
N GLU A 704 1.87 -28.59 36.01
CA GLU A 704 2.71 -27.46 36.41
C GLU A 704 1.97 -26.51 37.37
N ALA A 705 0.72 -26.15 37.07
CA ALA A 705 -0.12 -25.26 37.89
C ALA A 705 -0.44 -25.83 39.29
N PHE A 706 -0.49 -27.16 39.43
CA PHE A 706 -0.74 -27.89 40.68
C PHE A 706 0.53 -28.40 41.37
N ARG A 707 1.71 -27.89 40.98
CA ARG A 707 2.96 -28.21 41.68
C ARG A 707 2.92 -27.80 43.16
N GLU A 708 2.31 -26.66 43.44
CA GLU A 708 1.96 -26.23 44.80
C GLU A 708 0.62 -26.84 45.22
N ARG A 709 0.64 -27.71 46.23
CA ARG A 709 -0.53 -28.51 46.63
C ARG A 709 -1.41 -27.85 47.69
N GLY A 710 -0.98 -26.72 48.28
CA GLY A 710 -1.71 -26.07 49.36
C GLY A 710 -1.90 -27.00 50.58
N PRO A 711 -3.06 -26.97 51.27
CA PRO A 711 -3.35 -27.81 52.44
C PRO A 711 -3.80 -29.24 52.06
N PHE A 712 -3.59 -29.69 50.82
CA PHE A 712 -4.00 -31.04 50.40
C PHE A 712 -2.79 -31.96 50.35
N ALA A 713 -2.94 -33.19 50.85
CA ALA A 713 -1.87 -34.18 50.84
C ALA A 713 -1.46 -34.54 49.39
N LYS A 714 -2.46 -34.65 48.51
CA LYS A 714 -2.26 -34.91 47.08
C LYS A 714 -3.38 -34.30 46.24
N VAL A 715 -2.99 -33.79 45.07
CA VAL A 715 -3.90 -33.38 44.00
C VAL A 715 -3.90 -34.48 42.95
N HIS A 716 -5.08 -35.00 42.60
CA HIS A 716 -5.28 -36.01 41.56
C HIS A 716 -5.82 -35.34 40.31
N LEU A 717 -5.03 -35.32 39.24
CA LEU A 717 -5.44 -34.76 37.96
C LEU A 717 -6.05 -35.84 37.09
N PHE A 718 -7.27 -35.59 36.59
CA PHE A 718 -7.94 -36.42 35.59
C PHE A 718 -7.94 -37.93 35.91
N PRO A 719 -8.46 -38.34 37.09
CA PRO A 719 -8.59 -39.76 37.38
C PRO A 719 -9.49 -40.41 36.33
N ARG A 720 -9.03 -41.51 35.73
CA ARG A 720 -9.79 -42.28 34.74
C ARG A 720 -10.81 -43.19 35.41
N THR A 721 -10.47 -43.67 36.60
CA THR A 721 -11.33 -44.52 37.43
C THR A 721 -11.26 -44.12 38.89
N GLY A 722 -12.28 -44.50 39.67
CA GLY A 722 -12.25 -44.32 41.13
C GLY A 722 -11.09 -45.04 41.85
N ALA A 723 -10.38 -45.96 41.19
CA ALA A 723 -9.20 -46.62 41.73
C ALA A 723 -7.96 -45.69 41.76
N ASP A 724 -7.91 -44.69 40.88
CA ASP A 724 -6.79 -43.74 40.77
C ASP A 724 -6.73 -42.77 41.97
N VAL A 725 -7.83 -42.65 42.72
CA VAL A 725 -7.94 -41.86 43.94
C VAL A 725 -7.94 -42.82 45.14
N PRO A 726 -6.82 -42.97 45.88
CA PRO A 726 -6.76 -43.82 47.06
C PRO A 726 -7.75 -43.37 48.14
N ASP A 727 -8.19 -44.32 48.96
CA ASP A 727 -9.10 -44.08 50.08
C ASP A 727 -8.26 -43.95 51.36
N ASP A 728 -7.71 -42.75 51.55
CA ASP A 728 -6.83 -42.39 52.66
C ASP A 728 -7.50 -41.38 53.59
N LEU A 729 -6.97 -41.23 54.81
CA LEU A 729 -7.54 -40.38 55.87
C LEU A 729 -7.22 -38.87 55.70
N GLU A 730 -6.44 -38.50 54.70
CA GLU A 730 -6.00 -37.11 54.46
C GLU A 730 -6.82 -36.43 53.36
N ALA A 731 -7.05 -35.12 53.50
CA ALA A 731 -7.80 -34.35 52.52
C ALA A 731 -7.11 -34.29 51.15
N ARG A 732 -7.88 -34.55 50.08
CA ARG A 732 -7.40 -34.64 48.70
C ARG A 732 -8.27 -33.83 47.76
N LEU A 733 -7.60 -33.18 46.80
CA LEU A 733 -8.25 -32.43 45.73
C LEU A 733 -8.25 -33.27 44.46
N VAL A 734 -9.42 -33.47 43.87
CA VAL A 734 -9.58 -34.19 42.61
C VAL A 734 -9.97 -33.20 41.52
N VAL A 735 -9.12 -33.03 40.51
CA VAL A 735 -9.41 -32.18 39.35
C VAL A 735 -10.08 -33.03 38.29
N LEU A 736 -11.33 -32.74 37.98
CA LEU A 736 -12.14 -33.48 37.02
C LEU A 736 -11.67 -33.22 35.59
N SER A 737 -11.79 -34.24 34.73
CA SER A 737 -11.56 -34.12 33.28
C SER A 737 -12.44 -33.02 32.67
N PRO A 738 -11.96 -32.28 31.66
CA PRO A 738 -12.77 -31.31 30.93
C PRO A 738 -13.98 -31.92 30.21
N GLU A 739 -14.07 -33.25 30.11
CA GLU A 739 -15.28 -33.95 29.65
C GLU A 739 -16.46 -33.80 30.63
N TYR A 740 -16.17 -33.54 31.91
CA TYR A 740 -17.14 -33.37 32.99
C TYR A 740 -17.23 -31.89 33.39
N LEU A 741 -17.85 -31.08 32.53
CA LEU A 741 -18.02 -29.64 32.76
C LEU A 741 -19.09 -29.33 33.82
N HIS A 742 -18.89 -28.25 34.56
CA HIS A 742 -19.87 -27.70 35.49
C HIS A 742 -20.70 -26.59 34.85
N THR A 743 -22.01 -26.64 35.07
CA THR A 743 -23.00 -25.64 34.65
C THR A 743 -23.84 -25.24 35.86
N ARG A 744 -24.24 -23.96 35.92
CA ARG A 744 -25.05 -23.43 37.03
C ARG A 744 -26.51 -23.91 37.01
N GLU A 745 -26.98 -24.37 35.86
CA GLU A 745 -28.35 -24.84 35.66
C GLU A 745 -28.37 -26.37 35.69
N GLY A 746 -29.13 -26.93 36.64
CA GLY A 746 -29.40 -28.37 36.76
C GLY A 746 -28.24 -29.21 37.30
N GLU A 747 -28.37 -30.53 37.13
CA GLU A 747 -27.39 -31.53 37.56
C GLU A 747 -26.27 -31.66 36.51
N SER A 748 -25.19 -30.91 36.69
CA SER A 748 -24.06 -30.90 35.74
C SER A 748 -23.32 -32.25 35.66
N LYS A 749 -22.67 -32.53 34.52
CA LYS A 749 -21.83 -33.72 34.32
C LYS A 749 -20.70 -33.80 35.36
N ALA A 750 -20.14 -32.65 35.75
CA ALA A 750 -19.16 -32.56 36.83
C ALA A 750 -19.69 -33.11 38.16
N LEU A 751 -20.94 -32.80 38.51
CA LEU A 751 -21.56 -33.27 39.76
C LEU A 751 -21.80 -34.78 39.74
N LEU A 752 -22.21 -35.34 38.60
CA LEU A 752 -22.40 -36.79 38.45
C LEU A 752 -21.07 -37.54 38.61
N ALA A 753 -20.02 -37.08 37.93
CA ALA A 753 -18.68 -37.67 38.06
C ALA A 753 -18.11 -37.54 39.48
N ALA A 754 -18.30 -36.37 40.12
CA ALA A 754 -17.89 -36.16 41.50
C ALA A 754 -18.62 -37.09 42.47
N ARG A 755 -19.93 -37.33 42.27
CA ARG A 755 -20.70 -38.30 43.07
C ARG A 755 -20.20 -39.72 42.91
N GLU A 756 -19.96 -40.16 41.68
CA GLU A 756 -19.45 -41.51 41.43
C GLU A 756 -18.10 -41.74 42.11
N LEU A 757 -17.17 -40.77 42.01
CA LEU A 757 -15.86 -40.83 42.66
C LEU A 757 -15.95 -40.76 44.19
N LEU A 758 -16.95 -40.06 44.72
CA LEU A 758 -17.24 -39.99 46.16
C LEU A 758 -17.80 -41.32 46.68
N GLU A 759 -18.65 -42.01 45.91
CA GLU A 759 -19.31 -43.25 46.34
C GLU A 759 -18.45 -44.50 46.13
N LYS A 760 -17.61 -44.53 45.09
CA LYS A 760 -16.88 -45.74 44.67
C LYS A 760 -15.38 -45.53 44.56
N ARG A 761 -14.64 -46.57 44.92
CA ARG A 761 -13.21 -46.75 44.62
C ARG A 761 -13.06 -47.97 43.72
N GLY A 762 -13.08 -47.76 42.41
CA GLY A 762 -13.15 -48.86 41.44
C GLY A 762 -14.46 -49.63 41.63
N ASN A 763 -14.39 -50.92 41.92
CA ASN A 763 -15.58 -51.78 42.12
C ASN A 763 -16.06 -51.84 43.58
N ALA A 764 -15.33 -51.24 44.53
CA ALA A 764 -15.68 -51.24 45.95
C ALA A 764 -16.32 -49.90 46.38
N PRO A 765 -17.22 -49.89 47.39
CA PRO A 765 -17.70 -48.64 47.98
C PRO A 765 -16.55 -47.91 48.69
N ARG A 766 -16.53 -46.58 48.61
CA ARG A 766 -15.54 -45.73 49.28
C ARG A 766 -15.93 -45.52 50.74
N LEU A 767 -14.97 -45.68 51.65
CA LEU A 767 -15.17 -45.51 53.09
C LEU A 767 -14.95 -44.04 53.48
N TYR A 768 -13.81 -43.45 53.13
CA TYR A 768 -13.42 -42.10 53.59
C TYR A 768 -13.93 -40.99 52.67
N ARG A 769 -15.26 -40.85 52.60
CA ARG A 769 -15.94 -39.90 51.71
C ARG A 769 -15.69 -38.45 52.09
N ASN A 770 -15.49 -38.15 53.37
CA ASN A 770 -15.32 -36.78 53.83
C ASN A 770 -13.96 -36.17 53.44
N THR A 771 -13.00 -36.95 52.95
CA THR A 771 -11.65 -36.45 52.61
C THR A 771 -11.54 -35.87 51.20
N LEU A 772 -12.55 -36.03 50.35
CA LEU A 772 -12.50 -35.60 48.95
C LEU A 772 -13.20 -34.27 48.70
N VAL A 773 -12.55 -33.43 47.89
CA VAL A 773 -13.12 -32.24 47.26
C VAL A 773 -12.77 -32.22 45.78
N PHE A 774 -13.65 -31.67 44.93
CA PHE A 774 -13.51 -31.77 43.49
C PHE A 774 -13.39 -30.39 42.84
N LEU A 775 -12.52 -30.24 41.85
CA LEU A 775 -12.38 -29.03 41.05
C LEU A 775 -12.85 -29.32 39.62
N ALA A 776 -13.77 -28.52 39.12
CA ALA A 776 -14.35 -28.66 37.79
C ALA A 776 -14.12 -27.40 36.94
N ALA A 777 -14.04 -27.61 35.63
CA ALA A 777 -14.02 -26.52 34.66
C ALA A 777 -15.44 -25.95 34.43
N ASP A 778 -15.52 -24.64 34.26
CA ASP A 778 -16.74 -23.93 33.87
C ASP A 778 -17.05 -24.17 32.39
N GLY A 779 -18.29 -24.58 32.09
CA GLY A 779 -18.71 -24.94 30.73
C GLY A 779 -18.49 -23.84 29.67
N PRO A 780 -19.00 -22.60 29.88
CA PRO A 780 -18.75 -21.50 28.96
C PRO A 780 -17.27 -21.14 28.79
N ARG A 781 -16.49 -21.09 29.88
CA ARG A 781 -15.06 -20.74 29.82
C ARG A 781 -14.17 -21.85 29.24
N TRP A 782 -14.65 -23.08 29.22
CA TRP A 782 -13.94 -24.19 28.60
C TRP A 782 -13.71 -23.96 27.10
N GLN A 783 -14.71 -23.47 26.36
CA GLN A 783 -14.58 -23.23 24.92
C GLN A 783 -13.47 -22.22 24.59
N ASP A 784 -13.39 -21.14 25.38
CA ASP A 784 -12.34 -20.12 25.25
C ASP A 784 -10.94 -20.71 25.50
N LEU A 785 -10.80 -21.57 26.53
CA LEU A 785 -9.54 -22.22 26.87
C LEU A 785 -9.13 -23.25 25.81
N GLU A 786 -10.07 -24.06 25.35
CA GLU A 786 -9.84 -25.06 24.31
C GLU A 786 -9.36 -24.40 23.01
N GLU A 787 -10.01 -23.30 22.61
CA GLU A 787 -9.57 -22.52 21.45
C GLU A 787 -8.16 -21.95 21.62
N ALA A 788 -7.85 -21.37 22.79
CA ALA A 788 -6.52 -20.84 23.09
C ALA A 788 -5.43 -21.93 23.02
N ILE A 789 -5.70 -23.15 23.51
CA ILE A 789 -4.76 -24.29 23.44
C ILE A 789 -4.56 -24.73 21.99
N ARG A 790 -5.63 -24.81 21.18
CA ARG A 790 -5.50 -25.16 19.75
C ARG A 790 -4.63 -24.16 18.99
N PHE A 791 -4.80 -22.86 19.23
CA PHE A 791 -3.92 -21.84 18.64
C PHE A 791 -2.48 -21.98 19.12
N TYR A 792 -2.25 -22.22 20.41
CA TYR A 792 -0.90 -22.48 20.94
C TYR A 792 -0.23 -23.67 20.25
N LEU A 793 -0.93 -24.81 20.14
CA LEU A 793 -0.42 -26.01 19.48
C LEU A 793 -0.17 -25.78 17.99
N ALA A 794 -1.03 -25.03 17.32
CA ALA A 794 -0.86 -24.66 15.92
C ALA A 794 0.42 -23.84 15.70
N TRP A 795 0.63 -22.79 16.51
CA TRP A 795 1.85 -21.97 16.44
C TRP A 795 3.11 -22.76 16.76
N ARG A 796 3.05 -23.65 17.75
CA ARG A 796 4.17 -24.52 18.12
C ARG A 796 4.55 -25.45 16.97
N SER A 797 3.57 -26.11 16.36
CA SER A 797 3.76 -27.02 15.23
C SER A 797 4.36 -26.30 14.01
N ILE A 798 3.97 -25.05 13.74
CA ILE A 798 4.55 -24.24 12.65
C ILE A 798 6.03 -23.96 12.87
N LEU A 799 6.43 -23.64 14.11
CA LEU A 799 7.83 -23.38 14.45
C LEU A 799 8.69 -24.64 14.47
N GLU A 800 8.13 -25.77 14.89
CA GLU A 800 8.80 -27.08 14.82
C GLU A 800 9.06 -27.50 13.37
N GLU A 801 8.16 -27.17 12.44
CA GLU A 801 8.26 -27.49 11.01
C GLU A 801 8.86 -26.35 10.15
N LYS A 802 9.56 -25.38 10.77
CA LYS A 802 10.06 -24.18 10.07
C LYS A 802 10.93 -24.46 8.84
N GLU A 803 11.70 -25.55 8.86
CA GLU A 803 12.57 -25.97 7.75
C GLU A 803 11.76 -26.63 6.62
N VAL A 804 10.81 -27.49 6.98
CA VAL A 804 9.93 -28.19 6.02
C VAL A 804 9.03 -27.20 5.29
N LEU A 805 8.53 -26.19 6.00
CA LEU A 805 7.69 -25.12 5.45
C LEU A 805 8.50 -24.01 4.74
N ASN A 806 9.83 -24.09 4.74
CA ASN A 806 10.73 -23.07 4.20
C ASN A 806 10.38 -21.64 4.69
N LEU A 807 10.11 -21.50 6.00
CA LEU A 807 9.72 -20.21 6.55
C LEU A 807 10.86 -19.20 6.46
N THR A 808 10.54 -18.00 5.99
CA THR A 808 11.47 -16.86 5.98
C THR A 808 11.81 -16.41 7.41
N PRO A 809 12.97 -15.75 7.63
CA PRO A 809 13.33 -15.23 8.96
C PRO A 809 12.26 -14.29 9.56
N PHE A 810 11.55 -13.54 8.71
CA PHE A 810 10.44 -12.68 9.11
C PHE A 810 9.26 -13.51 9.64
N GLN A 811 8.82 -14.52 8.89
CA GLN A 811 7.73 -15.42 9.29
C GLN A 811 8.05 -16.17 10.60
N VAL A 812 9.32 -16.56 10.81
CA VAL A 812 9.77 -17.19 12.06
C VAL A 812 9.60 -16.24 13.25
N ARG A 813 10.09 -15.00 13.17
CA ARG A 813 9.93 -14.00 14.26
C ARG A 813 8.46 -13.70 14.56
N GLN A 814 7.63 -13.63 13.51
CA GLN A 814 6.20 -13.43 13.66
C GLN A 814 5.56 -14.61 14.41
N ALA A 815 5.85 -15.84 14.00
CA ALA A 815 5.33 -17.05 14.65
C ALA A 815 5.83 -17.20 16.10
N GLU A 816 7.09 -16.86 16.41
CA GLU A 816 7.63 -16.83 17.78
C GLU A 816 6.87 -15.84 18.67
N THR A 817 6.58 -14.64 18.16
CA THR A 817 5.83 -13.61 18.88
C THR A 817 4.40 -14.08 19.15
N GLN A 818 3.75 -14.68 18.17
CA GLN A 818 2.39 -15.21 18.30
C GLN A 818 2.34 -16.43 19.23
N LEU A 819 3.34 -17.33 19.19
CA LEU A 819 3.44 -18.45 20.12
C LEU A 819 3.51 -17.96 21.57
N LYS A 820 4.36 -16.96 21.85
CA LYS A 820 4.50 -16.38 23.19
C LYS A 820 3.22 -15.71 23.67
N ALA A 821 2.51 -15.01 22.78
CA ALA A 821 1.22 -14.40 23.09
C ALA A 821 0.14 -15.47 23.37
N ALA A 822 0.08 -16.53 22.56
CA ALA A 822 -0.81 -17.67 22.76
C ALA A 822 -0.51 -18.40 24.08
N GLU A 823 0.77 -18.59 24.40
CA GLU A 823 1.20 -19.19 25.67
C GLU A 823 0.73 -18.38 26.88
N GLY A 824 0.92 -17.05 26.86
CA GLY A 824 0.43 -16.15 27.90
C GLY A 824 -1.10 -16.20 28.04
N THR A 825 -1.81 -16.27 26.92
CA THR A 825 -3.27 -16.39 26.89
C THR A 825 -3.74 -17.70 27.54
N VAL A 826 -3.15 -18.83 27.19
CA VAL A 826 -3.50 -20.14 27.80
C VAL A 826 -3.24 -20.10 29.31
N ASN A 827 -2.09 -19.59 29.75
CA ASN A 827 -1.75 -19.51 31.17
C ASN A 827 -2.72 -18.62 31.97
N ALA A 828 -3.24 -17.56 31.37
CA ALA A 828 -4.26 -16.71 31.99
C ALA A 828 -5.65 -17.38 32.03
N ARG A 829 -6.02 -18.14 30.99
CA ARG A 829 -7.34 -18.79 30.87
C ARG A 829 -7.51 -20.03 31.74
N ILE A 830 -6.44 -20.79 32.02
CA ILE A 830 -6.48 -21.99 32.88
C ILE A 830 -7.18 -21.71 34.24
N PRO A 831 -6.74 -20.72 35.05
CA PRO A 831 -7.38 -20.47 36.34
C PRO A 831 -8.77 -19.86 36.24
N GLU A 832 -9.13 -19.23 35.12
CA GLU A 832 -10.48 -18.73 34.87
C GLU A 832 -11.46 -19.86 34.53
N ALA A 833 -10.98 -20.89 33.81
CA ALA A 833 -11.77 -22.06 33.44
C ALA A 833 -11.95 -23.02 34.64
N TYR A 834 -10.87 -23.37 35.35
CA TYR A 834 -10.92 -24.24 36.53
C TYR A 834 -11.25 -23.47 37.81
N ALA A 835 -12.48 -22.95 37.86
CA ALA A 835 -12.92 -22.04 38.93
C ALA A 835 -13.96 -22.64 39.89
N TRP A 836 -14.51 -23.84 39.63
CA TRP A 836 -15.60 -24.40 40.43
C TRP A 836 -15.13 -25.50 41.36
N LEU A 837 -15.20 -25.24 42.66
CA LEU A 837 -14.92 -26.22 43.71
C LEU A 837 -16.24 -26.85 44.17
N LEU A 838 -16.39 -28.15 43.94
CA LEU A 838 -17.55 -28.95 44.32
C LEU A 838 -17.26 -29.67 45.64
N VAL A 839 -18.04 -29.35 46.65
CA VAL A 839 -17.85 -29.83 48.02
C VAL A 839 -19.08 -30.62 48.46
N PRO A 840 -18.92 -31.90 48.86
CA PRO A 840 -20.02 -32.66 49.44
C PRO A 840 -20.30 -32.14 50.85
N GLU A 841 -21.59 -31.98 51.17
CA GLU A 841 -22.08 -31.52 52.46
C GLU A 841 -23.27 -32.37 52.92
N GLN A 842 -23.28 -32.72 54.21
CA GLN A 842 -24.40 -33.34 54.88
C GLN A 842 -24.65 -32.60 56.19
N LYS A 843 -25.88 -32.15 56.47
CA LYS A 843 -26.18 -31.35 57.68
C LYS A 843 -26.44 -32.22 58.89
N THR A 844 -27.24 -33.27 58.72
CA THR A 844 -27.52 -34.27 59.75
C THR A 844 -27.33 -35.68 59.20
N PRO A 845 -27.12 -36.70 60.05
CA PRO A 845 -26.94 -38.08 59.59
C PRO A 845 -28.13 -38.64 58.76
N SER A 846 -29.34 -38.11 58.97
CA SER A 846 -30.55 -38.48 58.24
C SER A 846 -30.74 -37.75 56.90
N ASP A 847 -30.00 -36.67 56.65
CA ASP A 847 -30.11 -35.89 55.42
C ASP A 847 -29.32 -36.55 54.27
N PRO A 848 -29.80 -36.46 53.02
CA PRO A 848 -29.02 -36.86 51.86
C PRO A 848 -27.78 -35.96 51.69
N ILE A 849 -26.72 -36.50 51.08
CA ILE A 849 -25.53 -35.72 50.72
C ILE A 849 -25.90 -34.71 49.63
N THR A 850 -25.70 -33.44 49.93
CA THR A 850 -25.88 -32.31 49.01
C THR A 850 -24.52 -31.79 48.52
N TRP A 851 -24.54 -30.95 47.48
CA TRP A 851 -23.33 -30.43 46.85
C TRP A 851 -23.31 -28.91 46.87
N GLN A 852 -22.23 -28.34 47.39
CA GLN A 852 -21.97 -26.90 47.28
C GLN A 852 -20.98 -26.63 46.15
N ALA A 853 -21.33 -25.71 45.26
CA ALA A 853 -20.44 -25.22 44.22
C ALA A 853 -19.87 -23.85 44.63
N LEU A 854 -18.60 -23.81 45.00
CA LEU A 854 -17.89 -22.61 45.42
C LEU A 854 -16.99 -22.11 44.29
N ARG A 855 -17.10 -20.83 43.96
CA ARG A 855 -16.22 -20.23 42.94
C ARG A 855 -14.89 -19.78 43.56
N LEU A 856 -13.78 -20.19 42.96
CA LEU A 856 -12.44 -19.75 43.32
C LEU A 856 -12.17 -18.33 42.80
N THR A 857 -11.55 -17.50 43.63
CA THR A 857 -11.16 -16.11 43.32
C THR A 857 -9.77 -15.82 43.88
N GLY A 858 -9.04 -14.86 43.29
CA GLY A 858 -7.69 -14.46 43.70
C GLY A 858 -6.59 -14.87 42.72
N ASN A 859 -5.33 -14.58 43.06
CA ASN A 859 -4.16 -14.74 42.18
C ASN A 859 -3.19 -15.87 42.58
N ASP A 860 -3.41 -16.56 43.71
CA ASP A 860 -2.51 -17.64 44.20
C ASP A 860 -2.47 -18.87 43.27
N ALA A 861 -1.70 -19.93 43.57
CA ALA A 861 -1.82 -21.20 42.85
C ALA A 861 -3.22 -21.85 43.07
N LEU A 862 -3.72 -22.64 42.11
CA LEU A 862 -5.10 -23.14 42.11
C LEU A 862 -5.46 -23.97 43.36
N ALA A 863 -4.59 -24.89 43.78
CA ALA A 863 -4.84 -25.67 45.00
C ALA A 863 -4.77 -24.81 46.28
N VAL A 864 -3.90 -23.80 46.31
CA VAL A 864 -3.83 -22.84 47.42
C VAL A 864 -5.11 -22.01 47.50
N ARG A 865 -5.65 -21.55 46.35
CA ARG A 865 -6.95 -20.86 46.27
C ARG A 865 -8.08 -21.75 46.79
N ALA A 866 -8.13 -23.01 46.36
CA ALA A 866 -9.12 -23.98 46.82
C ALA A 866 -9.04 -24.19 48.34
N GLY A 867 -7.83 -24.39 48.87
CA GLY A 867 -7.60 -24.53 50.31
C GLY A 867 -8.02 -23.31 51.12
N LYS A 868 -7.61 -22.09 50.69
CA LYS A 868 -8.02 -20.83 51.34
C LYS A 868 -9.54 -20.65 51.32
N LYS A 869 -10.19 -20.94 50.19
CA LYS A 869 -11.65 -20.84 50.06
C LYS A 869 -12.37 -21.82 50.99
N LEU A 870 -11.91 -23.08 51.08
CA LEU A 870 -12.47 -24.05 52.02
C LEU A 870 -12.28 -23.65 53.47
N LYS A 871 -11.11 -23.09 53.83
CA LYS A 871 -10.83 -22.62 55.18
C LYS A 871 -11.73 -21.44 55.58
N ASN A 872 -11.94 -20.49 54.67
CA ASN A 872 -12.77 -19.30 54.94
C ASN A 872 -14.27 -19.63 55.07
N GLU A 873 -14.72 -20.72 54.46
CA GLU A 873 -16.12 -21.21 54.54
C GLU A 873 -16.30 -22.29 55.62
N ASP A 874 -15.31 -22.49 56.51
CA ASP A 874 -15.28 -23.54 57.55
C ASP A 874 -15.52 -24.97 57.02
N ARG A 875 -15.11 -25.24 55.78
CA ARG A 875 -15.26 -26.55 55.09
C ARG A 875 -13.99 -27.41 55.07
N LEU A 876 -12.88 -26.88 55.58
CA LEU A 876 -11.64 -27.60 55.81
C LEU A 876 -10.97 -27.05 57.07
N ALA A 877 -10.86 -27.88 58.10
CA ALA A 877 -10.22 -27.53 59.36
C ALA A 877 -8.74 -27.90 59.35
N THR A 878 -7.88 -26.88 59.39
CA THR A 878 -6.42 -27.04 59.59
C THR A 878 -6.05 -27.08 61.08
N ALA A 879 -6.98 -26.69 61.96
CA ALA A 879 -6.84 -26.75 63.41
C ALA A 879 -8.24 -26.94 64.02
N LEU A 880 -8.36 -27.75 65.07
CA LEU A 880 -9.61 -27.98 65.78
C LEU A 880 -9.43 -27.67 67.27
N ALA A 881 -10.37 -26.91 67.84
CA ALA A 881 -10.34 -26.61 69.27
C ALA A 881 -10.85 -27.82 70.09
N PRO A 882 -10.24 -28.15 71.24
CA PRO A 882 -10.65 -29.30 72.04
C PRO A 882 -12.11 -29.26 72.52
N THR A 883 -12.62 -28.07 72.84
CA THR A 883 -14.02 -27.84 73.27
C THR A 883 -15.00 -28.06 72.12
N ILE A 884 -14.63 -27.70 70.89
CA ILE A 884 -15.43 -27.97 69.68
C ILE A 884 -15.44 -29.47 69.39
N LEU A 885 -14.29 -30.15 69.52
CA LEU A 885 -14.24 -31.61 69.39
C LEU A 885 -15.16 -32.29 70.41
N ARG A 886 -15.14 -31.82 71.67
CA ARG A 886 -16.05 -32.30 72.70
C ARG A 886 -17.52 -32.09 72.33
N LYS A 887 -17.88 -30.91 71.82
CA LYS A 887 -19.23 -30.62 71.33
C LYS A 887 -19.66 -31.61 70.24
N TYR A 888 -18.81 -31.91 69.26
CA TYR A 888 -19.13 -32.90 68.23
C TYR A 888 -19.29 -34.33 68.79
N LEU A 889 -18.48 -34.71 69.79
CA LEU A 889 -18.61 -36.00 70.46
C LEU A 889 -19.94 -36.16 71.21
N ASP A 890 -20.51 -35.06 71.72
CA ASP A 890 -21.77 -35.07 72.47
C ASP A 890 -23.00 -34.89 71.56
N ASP A 891 -22.94 -33.97 70.60
CA ASP A 891 -24.05 -33.65 69.68
C ASP A 891 -24.30 -34.78 68.66
N VAL A 892 -23.25 -35.48 68.26
CA VAL A 892 -23.30 -36.66 67.39
C VAL A 892 -22.97 -37.87 68.27
N PRO A 893 -23.66 -39.02 68.15
CA PRO A 893 -23.40 -40.21 68.96
C PRO A 893 -22.09 -40.93 68.59
N LEU A 894 -20.96 -40.22 68.69
CA LEU A 894 -19.60 -40.73 68.46
C LEU A 894 -19.06 -41.49 69.68
N TRP A 895 -19.63 -41.24 70.86
CA TRP A 895 -19.39 -42.06 72.05
C TRP A 895 -19.99 -43.46 71.86
N ARG A 896 -19.16 -44.50 72.01
CA ARG A 896 -19.61 -45.90 71.97
C ARG A 896 -19.74 -46.41 73.40
N GLY A 897 -20.79 -45.94 74.08
CA GLY A 897 -20.94 -46.06 75.54
C GLY A 897 -20.21 -44.93 76.26
N ASN A 898 -19.22 -45.27 77.09
CA ASN A 898 -18.48 -44.31 77.93
C ASN A 898 -17.10 -43.93 77.39
N HIS A 899 -16.68 -44.51 76.26
CA HIS A 899 -15.39 -44.21 75.62
C HIS A 899 -15.45 -44.34 74.08
N VAL A 900 -14.41 -43.87 73.40
CA VAL A 900 -14.20 -44.04 71.96
C VAL A 900 -12.71 -44.18 71.64
N ALA A 901 -12.33 -45.12 70.77
CA ALA A 901 -10.95 -45.26 70.32
C ALA A 901 -10.51 -44.09 69.42
N ILE A 902 -9.29 -43.59 69.61
CA ILE A 902 -8.77 -42.46 68.83
C ILE A 902 -8.73 -42.80 67.34
N ARG A 903 -8.19 -43.98 66.99
CA ARG A 903 -8.16 -44.46 65.60
C ARG A 903 -9.55 -44.46 64.95
N GLN A 904 -10.53 -44.94 65.68
CA GLN A 904 -11.90 -45.00 65.19
C GLN A 904 -12.50 -43.60 65.01
N LEU A 905 -12.17 -42.66 65.89
CA LEU A 905 -12.61 -41.28 65.77
C LEU A 905 -11.99 -40.62 64.53
N VAL A 906 -10.72 -40.89 64.23
CA VAL A 906 -10.07 -40.47 62.99
C VAL A 906 -10.82 -41.02 61.76
N GLU A 907 -11.15 -42.31 61.77
CA GLU A 907 -11.92 -42.96 60.70
C GLU A 907 -13.34 -42.38 60.56
N ASP A 908 -14.02 -42.08 61.66
CA ASP A 908 -15.38 -41.51 61.67
C ASP A 908 -15.38 -40.10 61.03
N PHE A 909 -14.42 -39.23 61.41
CA PHE A 909 -14.26 -37.90 60.81
C PHE A 909 -13.94 -37.96 59.30
N ALA A 910 -13.21 -38.99 58.86
CA ALA A 910 -12.91 -39.21 57.45
C ALA A 910 -14.09 -39.85 56.68
N THR A 911 -14.95 -40.61 57.34
CA THR A 911 -16.06 -41.37 56.73
C THR A 911 -17.32 -40.54 56.52
N TYR A 912 -17.65 -39.68 57.47
CA TYR A 912 -18.96 -39.04 57.56
C TYR A 912 -18.94 -37.56 57.13
N PRO A 913 -19.60 -37.17 56.02
CA PRO A 913 -19.63 -35.79 55.53
C PRO A 913 -20.36 -34.77 56.42
N TYR A 914 -21.08 -35.22 57.46
CA TYR A 914 -21.70 -34.35 58.45
C TYR A 914 -20.74 -33.88 59.55
N LEU A 915 -19.56 -34.50 59.64
CA LEU A 915 -18.46 -34.04 60.50
C LEU A 915 -17.56 -33.07 59.74
N PRO A 916 -16.87 -32.15 60.43
CA PRO A 916 -15.98 -31.20 59.75
C PRO A 916 -14.83 -31.95 59.09
N ARG A 917 -14.59 -31.65 57.80
CA ARG A 917 -13.46 -32.19 57.04
C ARG A 917 -12.15 -31.68 57.62
N LEU A 918 -11.24 -32.59 57.95
CA LEU A 918 -9.92 -32.28 58.48
C LEU A 918 -8.88 -32.28 57.36
N GLU A 919 -7.84 -31.44 57.48
CA GLU A 919 -6.66 -31.48 56.60
C GLU A 919 -5.99 -32.86 56.62
N GLY A 920 -5.85 -33.43 57.82
CA GLY A 920 -5.47 -34.82 58.00
C GLY A 920 -5.61 -35.26 59.46
N PRO A 921 -5.26 -36.53 59.76
CA PRO A 921 -5.43 -37.12 61.08
C PRO A 921 -4.70 -36.39 62.21
N HIS A 922 -3.60 -35.72 61.88
CA HIS A 922 -2.80 -34.94 62.82
C HIS A 922 -3.58 -33.79 63.47
N VAL A 923 -4.57 -33.20 62.77
CA VAL A 923 -5.41 -32.11 63.30
C VAL A 923 -6.21 -32.58 64.52
N LEU A 924 -6.77 -33.80 64.42
CA LEU A 924 -7.53 -34.40 65.50
C LEU A 924 -6.61 -34.80 66.66
N ALA A 925 -5.48 -35.44 66.38
CA ALA A 925 -4.50 -35.81 67.40
C ALA A 925 -4.03 -34.58 68.20
N GLN A 926 -3.71 -33.47 67.52
CA GLN A 926 -3.33 -32.22 68.19
C GLN A 926 -4.47 -31.62 69.03
N ALA A 927 -5.71 -31.69 68.56
CA ALA A 927 -6.86 -31.24 69.33
C ALA A 927 -7.05 -32.06 70.61
N ILE A 928 -6.86 -33.38 70.52
CA ILE A 928 -6.91 -34.29 71.67
C ILE A 928 -5.78 -33.97 72.66
N GLN A 929 -4.54 -33.86 72.19
CA GLN A 929 -3.38 -33.52 73.04
C GLN A 929 -3.60 -32.21 73.81
N LYS A 930 -4.09 -31.17 73.12
CA LYS A 930 -4.42 -29.88 73.73
C LYS A 930 -5.53 -30.02 74.76
N GLY A 931 -6.58 -30.78 74.46
CA GLY A 931 -7.69 -31.03 75.38
C GLY A 931 -7.26 -31.70 76.68
N LEU A 932 -6.43 -32.74 76.58
CA LEU A 932 -5.90 -33.47 77.74
C LEU A 932 -5.02 -32.61 78.65
N SER A 933 -4.33 -31.61 78.09
CA SER A 933 -3.47 -30.69 78.84
C SER A 933 -4.23 -29.59 79.59
N LEU A 934 -5.52 -29.36 79.29
CA LEU A 934 -6.31 -28.31 79.95
C LEU A 934 -6.62 -28.70 81.41
N LEU A 935 -6.45 -27.76 82.34
CA LEU A 935 -6.81 -27.98 83.74
C LEU A 935 -8.34 -28.13 83.93
N THR A 936 -9.14 -27.61 83.00
CA THR A 936 -10.61 -27.70 82.97
C THR A 936 -11.15 -28.96 82.28
N TRP A 937 -10.30 -29.96 82.03
CA TRP A 937 -10.68 -31.17 81.26
C TRP A 937 -11.91 -31.91 81.82
N GLN A 938 -12.14 -31.82 83.13
CA GLN A 938 -13.27 -32.44 83.82
C GLN A 938 -14.63 -31.86 83.41
N ALA A 939 -14.67 -30.58 82.99
CA ALA A 939 -15.89 -29.88 82.60
C ALA A 939 -15.99 -29.61 81.10
N GLU A 940 -14.86 -29.36 80.43
CA GLU A 940 -14.85 -28.79 79.07
C GLU A 940 -14.38 -29.75 77.97
N THR A 941 -13.70 -30.86 78.31
CA THR A 941 -13.12 -31.78 77.30
C THR A 941 -13.31 -33.25 77.66
N PHE A 942 -12.25 -34.04 77.83
CA PHE A 942 -12.28 -35.50 77.98
C PHE A 942 -10.98 -36.02 78.62
N ALA A 943 -10.98 -37.30 79.04
CA ALA A 943 -9.81 -37.99 79.56
C ALA A 943 -9.28 -39.03 78.55
N TYR A 944 -8.06 -39.51 78.76
CA TYR A 944 -7.42 -40.55 77.94
C TYR A 944 -7.13 -41.81 78.77
N ALA A 945 -7.30 -43.00 78.20
CA ALA A 945 -6.92 -44.27 78.80
C ALA A 945 -6.14 -45.15 77.82
N ASP A 946 -5.16 -45.90 78.32
CA ASP A 946 -4.34 -46.83 77.53
C ASP A 946 -5.15 -48.07 77.10
N GLY A 947 -6.24 -48.41 77.81
CA GLY A 947 -7.16 -49.51 77.45
C GLY A 947 -8.33 -49.68 78.43
N TYR A 948 -9.31 -50.51 78.06
CA TYR A 948 -10.48 -50.82 78.90
C TYR A 948 -10.52 -52.32 79.22
N ASP A 949 -10.71 -52.67 80.50
CA ASP A 949 -10.82 -54.04 80.97
C ASP A 949 -12.29 -54.43 81.15
N GLU A 950 -12.83 -55.23 80.23
CA GLU A 950 -14.24 -55.66 80.24
C GLU A 950 -14.61 -56.53 81.46
N ALA A 951 -13.64 -57.23 82.07
CA ALA A 951 -13.91 -58.10 83.22
C ALA A 951 -14.05 -57.32 84.53
N THR A 952 -13.38 -56.18 84.66
CA THR A 952 -13.36 -55.35 85.88
C THR A 952 -14.13 -54.04 85.73
N GLY A 953 -14.48 -53.64 84.50
CA GLY A 953 -15.14 -52.38 84.21
C GLY A 953 -14.27 -51.14 84.44
N GLN A 954 -12.94 -51.31 84.52
CA GLN A 954 -11.98 -50.24 84.82
C GLN A 954 -11.17 -49.84 83.58
N TYR A 955 -10.87 -48.54 83.48
CA TYR A 955 -9.95 -47.98 82.49
C TYR A 955 -8.50 -48.06 82.99
N ARG A 956 -7.60 -48.66 82.20
CA ARG A 956 -6.18 -48.78 82.52
C ARG A 956 -5.44 -47.53 82.02
N GLY A 957 -4.55 -46.99 82.86
CA GLY A 957 -3.71 -45.86 82.47
C GLY A 957 -4.47 -44.55 82.25
N LEU A 958 -5.54 -44.32 83.00
CA LEU A 958 -6.41 -43.15 82.88
C LEU A 958 -5.68 -41.84 83.27
N ARG A 959 -5.66 -40.87 82.36
CA ARG A 959 -4.95 -39.58 82.52
C ARG A 959 -5.84 -38.42 82.07
N GLY A 960 -5.79 -37.33 82.83
CA GLY A 960 -6.43 -36.05 82.51
C GLY A 960 -5.70 -34.89 83.19
N GLY A 961 -5.53 -33.76 82.49
CA GLY A 961 -4.77 -32.60 82.97
C GLY A 961 -3.25 -32.73 82.81
N GLN A 962 -2.80 -33.62 81.91
CA GLN A 962 -1.37 -33.85 81.62
C GLN A 962 -1.12 -33.73 80.11
N ALA A 963 0.04 -33.17 79.74
CA ALA A 963 0.47 -33.13 78.36
C ALA A 963 0.94 -34.52 77.93
N LEU A 964 0.29 -35.09 76.92
CA LEU A 964 0.65 -36.36 76.30
C LEU A 964 0.94 -36.12 74.82
N PHE A 965 1.94 -36.83 74.30
CA PHE A 965 2.18 -36.87 72.87
C PHE A 965 1.44 -38.07 72.29
N LEU A 966 0.49 -37.78 71.40
CA LEU A 966 -0.36 -38.78 70.73
C LEU A 966 -0.12 -38.76 69.23
N THR A 967 -0.02 -39.94 68.63
CA THR A 967 -0.07 -40.09 67.17
C THR A 967 -1.50 -40.40 66.71
N PRO A 968 -1.84 -40.21 65.43
CA PRO A 968 -3.17 -40.56 64.92
C PRO A 968 -3.50 -42.06 65.02
N ASP A 969 -2.49 -42.93 65.04
CA ASP A 969 -2.63 -44.39 65.15
C ASP A 969 -2.61 -44.89 66.61
N ASP A 970 -2.69 -43.97 67.58
CA ASP A 970 -2.64 -44.32 69.00
C ASP A 970 -3.81 -45.27 69.37
N PRO A 971 -3.52 -46.42 70.02
CA PRO A 971 -4.55 -47.41 70.37
C PRO A 971 -5.42 -46.97 71.57
N GLY A 972 -5.11 -45.83 72.18
CA GLY A 972 -5.80 -45.34 73.36
C GLY A 972 -7.25 -44.91 73.12
N LEU A 973 -7.94 -44.76 74.25
CA LEU A 973 -9.36 -44.48 74.34
C LEU A 973 -9.58 -43.09 74.92
N LEU A 974 -10.44 -42.30 74.28
CA LEU A 974 -11.03 -41.12 74.91
C LEU A 974 -12.18 -41.57 75.80
N VAL A 975 -12.21 -41.08 77.03
CA VAL A 975 -13.21 -41.45 78.05
C VAL A 975 -14.01 -40.22 78.45
N ARG A 976 -15.32 -40.41 78.67
CA ARG A 976 -16.19 -39.35 79.22
C ARG A 976 -15.64 -38.86 80.56
N PRO A 977 -15.53 -37.54 80.79
CA PRO A 977 -14.88 -36.97 81.95
C PRO A 977 -15.62 -37.31 83.25
N GLU A 978 -16.94 -37.48 83.23
CA GLU A 978 -17.72 -37.91 84.40
C GLU A 978 -17.28 -39.30 84.88
N VAL A 979 -17.18 -40.26 83.95
CA VAL A 979 -16.76 -41.64 84.22
C VAL A 979 -15.29 -41.70 84.62
N ALA A 980 -14.45 -40.91 83.96
CA ALA A 980 -13.03 -40.82 84.29
C ALA A 980 -12.81 -40.20 85.69
N ARG A 981 -13.56 -39.14 86.03
CA ARG A 981 -13.50 -38.53 87.37
C ARG A 981 -13.93 -39.51 88.44
N ASP A 982 -15.04 -40.21 88.25
CA ASP A 982 -15.56 -41.17 89.23
C ASP A 982 -14.58 -42.32 89.49
N GLN A 983 -13.85 -42.80 88.46
CA GLN A 983 -12.79 -43.79 88.65
C GLN A 983 -11.56 -43.22 89.36
N LEU A 984 -11.07 -42.03 88.97
CA LEU A 984 -9.92 -41.37 89.61
C LEU A 984 -10.20 -41.03 91.08
N GLU A 985 -11.44 -40.68 91.43
CA GLU A 985 -11.86 -40.44 92.82
C GLU A 985 -11.89 -41.75 93.62
N ARG A 986 -12.37 -42.86 93.03
CA ARG A 986 -12.32 -44.19 93.67
C ARG A 986 -10.88 -44.67 93.90
N GLU A 987 -9.98 -44.43 92.95
CA GLU A 987 -8.55 -44.79 93.08
C GLU A 987 -7.81 -43.95 94.12
N LYS A 988 -8.20 -42.67 94.32
CA LYS A 988 -7.65 -41.81 95.40
C LYS A 988 -8.03 -42.27 96.80
N VAL A 989 -9.15 -42.98 96.97
CA VAL A 989 -9.63 -43.47 98.28
C VAL A 989 -8.87 -44.71 98.76
N VAL A 990 -8.09 -45.37 97.90
CA VAL A 990 -7.29 -46.57 98.25
C VAL A 990 -5.81 -46.21 98.41
N ILE A 991 -5.46 -45.58 99.53
CA ILE A 991 -4.07 -45.52 100.01
C ILE A 991 -4.06 -46.08 101.45
N PRO A 992 -3.47 -47.26 101.73
CA PRO A 992 -3.29 -47.71 103.11
C PRO A 992 -2.20 -46.87 103.80
N PRO A 993 -2.33 -46.55 105.11
CA PRO A 993 -1.33 -45.75 105.82
C PRO A 993 0.01 -46.50 105.94
N PRO A 994 1.14 -45.77 106.04
CA PRO A 994 2.46 -46.41 106.14
C PRO A 994 2.61 -47.17 107.47
N PRO A 995 3.33 -48.32 107.50
CA PRO A 995 3.58 -49.07 108.73
C PRO A 995 4.57 -48.30 109.65
N PRO A 996 4.52 -48.56 110.98
CA PRO A 996 5.27 -47.82 111.99
C PRO A 996 6.79 -47.99 111.91
#